data_AF-A0AAV7YZ39-F1
#
_entry.id   AF-A0AAV7YZ39-F1
#
_cell.length_a   1.000
_cell.length_b   1.000
_cell.length_c   1.000
_cell.angle_alpha   90.00
_cell.angle_beta   90.00
_cell.angle_gamma   90.00
#
_symmetry.space_group_name_H-M   'P 1'
#
loop_
_entity.id
_entity.type
_entity.pdbx_description
1 polymer ?
#
loop_
_entity_poly.entity_id
_entity_poly.type
_entity_poly.pdbx_seq_one_letter_code
_entity_poly.pdbx_strand_id
1 'polypeptide(L)'
;MNLELNTEIVDVHSDIKMHSRSPFIKLLNRLDGKKVLVLSPIILQSINLVLSLQELQGQEVEKFYTFSDSLPKLPKGTKHLLYMIRSNTTAARWLKRHLKGHKWITRKPLSQTRQGRIKNNTKQAQSKNAKKKHQTQKKKKKKDGEEEKEEEETEPRPKITVVFIPHITLDCEKELEAQGLLDEINVLPFPSFMYPIDKDLYSLGIDEEFRYWILEDITPITETIRSLIELQKVLGLIPNIVHVGSSSYKVKKKICQLARQKEIPAIKDPGIDTLILIDRSIDFITPLLTPLNYEGLIDEFYSISQSFVKIPSKILTPKNKKAIQPPNNNNNNNGNNPNGQQQAKQKQKPKYSSICLNSSDPVYQTIRDLNMQDVSTYLKQIISELSKGYEERHKADNIQKLKKFVKQLSVLQQNKQKISVHLSITEKIVQKTIKSPKFVEDMQAVFSLIADDLPLNDHLEIMISRENSIKPLLRFFCLQSLIGNGIKSKFYDLFREKLVRNFGYEHLFTLMNLERMGLLKKHSNKSKWSQLRDKLRLFNENFSNSNDITQVFSGYAPLAIRIIQTIMSNTEDGIKEIQALSQHLGISKKEIGRDEQMEAVAKYNKKPKKPVCMVFFIGGATYPEMSALRILRRMTNSKYSYIMGTTSMINAKKMMQYFQSWI
;
A
#
# COMPACT_ATOMS: atom_id res chain seq x y z
N MET A 1 -14.19 -29.17 -5.75
CA MET A 1 -13.42 -28.77 -4.55
C MET A 1 -14.28 -27.77 -3.76
N ASN A 2 -15.05 -28.24 -2.78
CA ASN A 2 -15.74 -27.35 -1.85
C ASN A 2 -14.74 -26.87 -0.80
N LEU A 3 -13.95 -25.86 -1.15
CA LEU A 3 -13.29 -25.02 -0.14
C LEU A 3 -14.38 -24.11 0.41
N GLU A 4 -15.20 -24.63 1.33
CA GLU A 4 -15.97 -23.76 2.23
C GLU A 4 -14.94 -23.01 3.09
N LEU A 5 -14.55 -21.84 2.59
CA LEU A 5 -13.80 -20.86 3.36
C LEU A 5 -14.75 -20.37 4.47
N ASN A 6 -14.81 -21.11 5.56
CA ASN A 6 -15.32 -20.63 6.84
C ASN A 6 -14.38 -19.52 7.32
N THR A 7 -14.50 -18.33 6.71
CA THR A 7 -13.96 -17.12 7.29
C THR A 7 -14.85 -16.77 8.46
N GLU A 8 -14.60 -17.41 9.61
CA GLU A 8 -15.01 -16.82 10.88
C GLU A 8 -14.47 -15.39 10.88
N ILE A 9 -15.40 -14.44 10.73
CA ILE A 9 -15.11 -13.02 10.83
C ILE A 9 -14.73 -12.81 12.29
N VAL A 10 -13.50 -12.35 12.51
CA VAL A 10 -13.06 -12.00 13.85
C VAL A 10 -13.86 -10.79 14.31
N ASP A 11 -14.47 -10.90 15.49
CA ASP A 11 -15.45 -9.96 16.09
C ASP A 11 -14.95 -8.49 16.15
N VAL A 12 -13.65 -8.27 15.98
CA VAL A 12 -12.99 -6.96 16.11
C VAL A 12 -12.99 -6.09 14.84
N HIS A 13 -13.34 -6.63 13.67
CA HIS A 13 -13.17 -5.90 12.40
C HIS A 13 -13.98 -4.59 12.34
N SER A 14 -15.23 -4.65 12.79
CA SER A 14 -16.12 -3.47 12.81
C SER A 14 -15.56 -2.37 13.70
N ASP A 15 -15.04 -2.74 14.88
CA ASP A 15 -14.49 -1.80 15.85
C ASP A 15 -13.22 -1.13 15.32
N ILE A 16 -12.30 -1.89 14.71
CA ILE A 16 -11.08 -1.34 14.11
C ILE A 16 -11.40 -0.41 12.93
N LYS A 17 -12.37 -0.80 12.08
CA LYS A 17 -12.84 0.03 10.98
C LYS A 17 -13.45 1.34 11.48
N MET A 18 -14.28 1.27 12.53
CA MET A 18 -14.89 2.46 13.12
C MET A 18 -13.84 3.38 13.77
N HIS A 19 -12.84 2.79 14.44
CA HIS A 19 -11.75 3.51 15.08
C HIS A 19 -10.86 4.26 14.08
N SER A 20 -10.54 3.66 12.92
CA SER A 20 -9.79 4.33 11.85
C SER A 20 -10.62 5.37 11.07
N ARG A 21 -11.96 5.21 11.04
CA ARG A 21 -12.90 6.15 10.41
C ARG A 21 -13.12 7.44 11.21
N SER A 22 -13.37 7.32 12.52
CA SER A 22 -13.85 8.42 13.37
C SER A 22 -12.96 9.68 13.38
N PRO A 23 -11.62 9.58 13.47
CA PRO A 23 -10.74 10.75 13.50
C PRO A 23 -10.84 11.63 12.26
N PHE A 24 -10.99 11.01 11.08
CA PHE A 24 -11.10 11.77 9.82
C PHE A 24 -12.45 12.51 9.73
N ILE A 25 -13.56 11.89 10.16
CA ILE A 25 -14.85 12.59 10.26
C ILE A 25 -14.77 13.76 11.24
N LYS A 26 -14.15 13.55 12.42
CA LYS A 26 -13.96 14.63 13.40
C LYS A 26 -13.15 15.79 12.82
N LEU A 27 -12.14 15.51 11.99
CA LEU A 27 -11.37 16.53 11.28
C LEU A 27 -12.26 17.31 10.29
N LEU A 28 -13.07 16.63 9.48
CA LEU A 28 -13.97 17.29 8.52
C LEU A 28 -15.04 18.13 9.22
N ASN A 29 -15.65 17.64 10.30
CA ASN A 29 -16.65 18.36 11.09
C ASN A 29 -16.12 19.68 11.70
N ARG A 30 -14.81 19.81 11.92
CA ARG A 30 -14.20 21.05 12.41
C ARG A 30 -14.13 22.15 11.34
N LEU A 31 -14.33 21.80 10.06
CA LEU A 31 -14.21 22.70 8.92
C LEU A 31 -15.61 23.04 8.38
N ASP A 32 -16.33 23.97 8.99
CA ASP A 32 -17.72 24.26 8.59
C ASP A 32 -17.85 24.79 7.14
N GLY A 33 -18.73 24.18 6.35
CA GLY A 33 -19.02 24.56 4.96
C GLY A 33 -18.28 23.75 3.90
N LYS A 34 -18.52 24.09 2.61
CA LYS A 34 -18.00 23.40 1.42
C LYS A 34 -16.49 23.19 1.39
N LYS A 35 -16.07 21.95 1.15
CA LYS A 35 -14.67 21.51 1.22
C LYS A 35 -14.22 20.87 -0.09
N VAL A 36 -12.98 21.13 -0.47
CA VAL A 36 -12.24 20.36 -1.47
C VAL A 36 -11.06 19.68 -0.80
N LEU A 37 -10.90 18.37 -1.05
CA LEU A 37 -9.81 17.57 -0.48
C LEU A 37 -8.72 17.32 -1.53
N VAL A 38 -7.46 17.37 -1.12
CA VAL A 38 -6.31 16.96 -1.93
C VAL A 38 -5.47 16.00 -1.12
N LEU A 39 -5.45 14.73 -1.51
CA LEU A 39 -4.96 13.64 -0.68
C LEU A 39 -3.82 12.89 -1.37
N SER A 40 -2.73 12.58 -0.66
CA SER A 40 -1.74 11.65 -1.20
C SER A 40 -2.38 10.31 -1.59
N PRO A 41 -1.89 9.62 -2.63
CA PRO A 41 -2.55 8.41 -3.17
C PRO A 41 -2.91 7.36 -2.12
N ILE A 42 -2.00 7.07 -1.19
CA ILE A 42 -2.21 6.05 -0.16
C ILE A 42 -3.21 6.50 0.90
N ILE A 43 -3.25 7.79 1.24
CA ILE A 43 -4.25 8.35 2.15
C ILE A 43 -5.65 8.24 1.53
N LEU A 44 -5.79 8.62 0.25
CA LEU A 44 -7.06 8.50 -0.47
C LEU A 44 -7.56 7.05 -0.49
N GLN A 45 -6.66 6.10 -0.81
CA GLN A 45 -7.01 4.68 -0.82
C GLN A 45 -7.43 4.19 0.58
N SER A 46 -6.68 4.58 1.62
CA SER A 46 -6.98 4.23 3.01
C SER A 46 -8.34 4.77 3.47
N ILE A 47 -8.67 6.01 3.09
CA ILE A 47 -9.98 6.62 3.36
C ILE A 47 -11.10 5.87 2.64
N ASN A 48 -10.90 5.48 1.38
CA ASN A 48 -11.88 4.72 0.60
C ASN A 48 -12.16 3.31 1.17
N LEU A 49 -11.31 2.77 2.04
CA LEU A 49 -11.56 1.51 2.73
C LEU A 49 -12.53 1.67 3.91
N VAL A 50 -12.62 2.88 4.47
CA VAL A 50 -13.40 3.15 5.69
C VAL A 50 -14.58 4.08 5.48
N LEU A 51 -14.62 4.84 4.39
CA LEU A 51 -15.66 5.82 4.07
C LEU A 51 -16.20 5.66 2.66
N SER A 52 -17.52 5.79 2.52
CA SER A 52 -18.20 5.87 1.25
C SER A 52 -18.21 7.30 0.69
N LEU A 53 -18.45 7.41 -0.63
CA LEU A 53 -18.63 8.71 -1.28
C LEU A 53 -19.80 9.52 -0.68
N GLN A 54 -20.89 8.83 -0.31
CA GLN A 54 -22.07 9.44 0.29
C GLN A 54 -21.75 10.04 1.67
N GLU A 55 -20.98 9.35 2.49
CA GLU A 55 -20.53 9.88 3.78
C GLU A 55 -19.64 11.12 3.59
N LEU A 56 -18.72 11.11 2.62
CA LEU A 56 -17.90 12.30 2.32
C LEU A 56 -18.77 13.48 1.87
N GLN A 57 -19.74 13.25 1.00
CA GLN A 57 -20.69 14.28 0.56
C GLN A 57 -21.52 14.83 1.72
N GLY A 58 -21.93 13.97 2.65
CA GLY A 58 -22.62 14.36 3.89
C GLY A 58 -21.75 15.21 4.83
N GLN A 59 -20.42 15.26 4.63
CA GLN A 59 -19.49 16.15 5.32
C GLN A 59 -19.17 17.42 4.49
N GLU A 60 -20.02 17.74 3.50
CA GLU A 60 -19.87 18.87 2.56
C GLU A 60 -18.58 18.82 1.72
N VAL A 61 -18.04 17.61 1.48
CA VAL A 61 -16.95 17.43 0.53
C VAL A 61 -17.52 17.42 -0.88
N GLU A 62 -17.28 18.47 -1.65
CA GLU A 62 -17.79 18.60 -3.01
C GLU A 62 -16.93 17.83 -4.02
N LYS A 63 -15.60 17.88 -3.82
CA LYS A 63 -14.63 17.18 -4.67
C LYS A 63 -13.40 16.74 -3.87
N PHE A 64 -12.79 15.66 -4.30
CA PHE A 64 -11.47 15.25 -3.83
C PHE A 64 -10.54 14.92 -5.02
N TYR A 65 -9.26 15.20 -4.82
CA TYR A 65 -8.21 15.03 -5.81
C TYR A 65 -7.06 14.21 -5.22
N THR A 66 -6.35 13.48 -6.07
CA THR A 66 -5.06 12.92 -5.70
C THR A 66 -4.00 14.02 -5.77
N PHE A 67 -3.20 14.16 -4.71
CA PHE A 67 -2.04 15.03 -4.70
C PHE A 67 -1.04 14.57 -5.77
N SER A 68 -0.90 15.38 -6.81
CA SER A 68 -0.08 15.13 -7.99
C SER A 68 0.28 16.46 -8.64
N ASP A 69 1.01 16.49 -9.74
CA ASP A 69 1.38 17.74 -10.41
C ASP A 69 0.18 18.56 -10.94
N SER A 70 -1.00 17.94 -11.10
CA SER A 70 -2.18 18.63 -11.57
C SER A 70 -2.83 19.48 -10.47
N LEU A 71 -3.11 20.75 -10.79
CA LEU A 71 -3.83 21.68 -9.92
C LEU A 71 -5.29 21.21 -9.68
N PRO A 72 -5.79 21.18 -8.43
CA PRO A 72 -7.19 20.89 -8.16
C PRO A 72 -8.10 21.99 -8.70
N LYS A 73 -9.23 21.61 -9.30
CA LYS A 73 -10.26 22.58 -9.72
C LYS A 73 -11.22 22.82 -8.56
N LEU A 74 -11.33 24.06 -8.11
CA LEU A 74 -12.25 24.39 -7.00
C LEU A 74 -13.63 24.73 -7.56
N PRO A 75 -14.71 24.09 -7.06
CA PRO A 75 -16.07 24.57 -7.31
C PRO A 75 -16.32 25.96 -6.73
N LYS A 76 -17.30 26.68 -7.30
CA LYS A 76 -17.72 28.00 -6.81
C LYS A 76 -18.18 27.92 -5.36
N GLY A 77 -17.72 28.88 -4.54
CA GLY A 77 -18.08 28.96 -3.12
C GLY A 77 -17.37 27.93 -2.23
N THR A 78 -16.26 27.34 -2.69
CA THR A 78 -15.40 26.51 -1.84
C THR A 78 -14.90 27.33 -0.64
N LYS A 79 -15.25 26.92 0.58
CA LYS A 79 -14.81 27.58 1.81
C LYS A 79 -13.47 27.05 2.31
N HIS A 80 -13.22 25.75 2.13
CA HIS A 80 -12.01 25.07 2.62
C HIS A 80 -11.30 24.28 1.52
N LEU A 81 -9.98 24.43 1.47
CA LEU A 81 -9.08 23.59 0.68
C LEU A 81 -8.18 22.82 1.64
N LEU A 82 -8.44 21.52 1.78
CA LEU A 82 -7.75 20.64 2.74
C LEU A 82 -6.77 19.72 2.01
N TYR A 83 -5.48 19.90 2.28
CA TYR A 83 -4.44 18.96 1.86
C TYR A 83 -4.22 17.93 2.97
N MET A 84 -4.15 16.64 2.64
CA MET A 84 -3.58 15.62 3.53
C MET A 84 -2.43 14.94 2.82
N ILE A 85 -1.23 15.15 3.34
CA ILE A 85 0.02 14.74 2.70
C ILE A 85 0.99 14.11 3.70
N ARG A 86 1.92 13.32 3.17
CA ARG A 86 3.07 12.82 3.94
C ARG A 86 4.10 13.92 4.16
N SER A 87 4.83 13.80 5.26
CA SER A 87 5.83 14.76 5.68
C SER A 87 7.16 14.49 5.00
N ASN A 88 7.29 14.99 3.77
CA ASN A 88 8.57 15.02 3.07
C ASN A 88 8.76 16.35 2.32
N THR A 89 10.02 16.69 2.07
CA THR A 89 10.40 17.96 1.44
C THR A 89 9.87 18.11 0.01
N THR A 90 9.68 17.00 -0.72
CA THR A 90 9.09 17.02 -2.06
C THR A 90 7.62 17.44 -2.03
N ALA A 91 6.84 16.94 -1.07
CA ALA A 91 5.46 17.32 -0.87
C ALA A 91 5.35 18.81 -0.48
N ALA A 92 6.23 19.30 0.40
CA ALA A 92 6.33 20.72 0.74
C ALA A 92 6.63 21.59 -0.50
N ARG A 93 7.61 21.20 -1.34
CA ARG A 93 7.91 21.87 -2.62
C ARG A 93 6.74 21.91 -3.60
N TRP A 94 5.98 20.82 -3.68
CA TRP A 94 4.82 20.73 -4.58
C TRP A 94 3.64 21.57 -4.09
N LEU A 95 3.47 21.69 -2.78
CA LEU A 95 2.41 22.50 -2.19
C LEU A 95 2.48 23.95 -2.69
N LYS A 96 3.66 24.57 -2.78
CA LYS A 96 3.81 25.92 -3.38
C LYS A 96 3.36 26.01 -4.81
N ARG A 97 3.63 25.00 -5.63
CA ARG A 97 3.18 25.00 -7.03
C ARG A 97 1.65 24.97 -7.09
N HIS A 98 1.02 24.16 -6.25
CA HIS A 98 -0.45 24.13 -6.16
C HIS A 98 -1.01 25.46 -5.70
N LEU A 99 -0.51 25.97 -4.58
CA LEU A 99 -0.99 27.22 -4.00
C LEU A 99 -0.79 28.39 -4.98
N LYS A 100 0.40 28.59 -5.53
CA LYS A 100 0.64 29.66 -6.52
C LYS A 100 -0.11 29.49 -7.84
N GLY A 101 -0.53 28.28 -8.18
CA GLY A 101 -1.31 28.01 -9.39
C GLY A 101 -2.72 28.58 -9.36
N HIS A 102 -3.22 28.95 -8.18
CA HIS A 102 -4.53 29.57 -8.03
C HIS A 102 -4.47 31.10 -8.18
N LYS A 103 -5.38 31.67 -9.00
CA LYS A 103 -5.44 33.10 -9.34
C LYS A 103 -5.53 34.06 -8.13
N TRP A 104 -6.04 33.59 -6.99
CA TRP A 104 -6.17 34.40 -5.76
C TRP A 104 -4.90 34.45 -4.90
N ILE A 105 -3.91 33.59 -5.12
CA ILE A 105 -2.63 33.59 -4.38
C ILE A 105 -1.59 34.52 -5.03
N THR A 106 -1.73 34.81 -6.33
CA THR A 106 -0.86 35.76 -7.04
C THR A 106 -1.25 37.23 -6.82
N ARG A 107 -2.37 37.50 -6.14
CA ARG A 107 -2.80 38.86 -5.79
C ARG A 107 -2.13 39.26 -4.46
N LYS A 108 -1.35 40.36 -4.47
CA LYS A 108 -0.72 40.92 -3.26
C LYS A 108 -1.76 41.05 -2.12
N PRO A 109 -1.38 40.81 -0.86
CA PRO A 109 -2.29 40.95 0.26
C PRO A 109 -2.87 42.37 0.33
N LEU A 110 -4.18 42.46 0.59
CA LEU A 110 -4.93 43.71 0.75
C LEU A 110 -4.48 44.59 1.94
N SER A 111 -3.42 44.21 2.65
CA SER A 111 -2.85 44.98 3.77
C SER A 111 -1.90 46.10 3.36
N GLN A 112 -1.52 46.24 2.08
CA GLN A 112 -0.65 47.35 1.62
C GLN A 112 -1.37 48.55 0.97
N THR A 113 -2.68 48.52 0.80
CA THR A 113 -3.43 49.63 0.16
C THR A 113 -3.99 50.67 1.14
N ARG A 114 -3.74 50.55 2.46
CA ARG A 114 -4.21 51.54 3.47
C ARG A 114 -3.14 52.50 4.02
N GLN A 115 -1.87 52.38 3.63
CA GLN A 115 -0.83 53.34 4.04
C GLN A 115 -0.47 54.40 2.97
N GLY A 116 -1.05 54.32 1.77
CA GLY A 116 -0.80 55.28 0.69
C GLY A 116 -1.76 56.48 0.61
N ARG A 117 -2.76 56.60 1.50
CA ARG A 117 -3.84 57.60 1.38
C ARG A 117 -3.88 58.69 2.46
N ILE A 118 -2.84 58.81 3.30
CA ILE A 118 -2.76 59.85 4.36
C ILE A 118 -1.58 60.83 4.16
N LYS A 119 -0.80 60.72 3.08
CA LYS A 119 0.21 61.73 2.74
C LYS A 119 -0.03 62.26 1.33
N ASN A 120 -0.97 63.19 1.18
CA ASN A 120 -1.00 64.18 0.09
C ASN A 120 -2.05 65.30 0.29
N ASN A 121 -2.34 65.68 1.54
CA ASN A 121 -3.12 66.89 1.85
C ASN A 121 -2.32 67.83 2.75
N THR A 122 -1.12 68.20 2.32
CA THR A 122 -0.44 69.42 2.78
C THR A 122 0.69 69.73 1.82
N LYS A 123 0.39 70.57 0.83
CA LYS A 123 1.28 71.53 0.14
C LYS A 123 0.70 71.83 -1.24
N GLN A 124 -0.04 72.94 -1.32
CA GLN A 124 0.08 73.99 -2.34
C GLN A 124 -1.21 74.80 -2.38
N ALA A 125 -1.35 75.68 -1.39
CA ALA A 125 -1.97 76.97 -1.63
C ALA A 125 -0.83 77.91 -2.06
N GLN A 126 -0.89 78.43 -3.29
CA GLN A 126 -0.58 79.82 -3.66
C GLN A 126 -0.41 80.00 -5.18
N SER A 127 -0.87 81.16 -5.66
CA SER A 127 -0.79 81.76 -7.01
C SER A 127 -1.91 81.36 -7.99
N LYS A 128 -3.04 82.08 -8.03
CA LYS A 128 -3.32 83.39 -8.67
C LYS A 128 -3.47 83.36 -10.21
N ASN A 129 -4.71 83.66 -10.62
CA ASN A 129 -5.16 84.52 -11.74
C ASN A 129 -4.77 84.18 -13.19
N ALA A 130 -5.75 83.90 -14.06
CA ALA A 130 -6.47 84.91 -14.86
C ALA A 130 -7.12 84.36 -16.17
N LYS A 131 -8.31 84.91 -16.49
CA LYS A 131 -8.92 85.15 -17.84
C LYS A 131 -9.65 84.03 -18.63
N LYS A 132 -10.99 83.99 -18.44
CA LYS A 132 -12.08 84.33 -19.41
C LYS A 132 -11.82 84.16 -20.93
N LYS A 133 -12.63 83.33 -21.64
CA LYS A 133 -13.82 83.67 -22.49
C LYS A 133 -14.15 82.62 -23.57
N HIS A 134 -15.47 82.38 -23.72
CA HIS A 134 -16.31 81.83 -24.83
C HIS A 134 -15.72 81.49 -26.22
N GLN A 135 -16.13 80.37 -26.85
CA GLN A 135 -17.26 80.27 -27.82
C GLN A 135 -17.40 78.85 -28.47
N THR A 136 -18.65 78.38 -28.49
CA THR A 136 -19.41 77.57 -29.50
C THR A 136 -18.79 76.52 -30.46
N GLN A 137 -19.44 75.34 -30.42
CA GLN A 137 -19.84 74.42 -31.51
C GLN A 137 -18.78 73.67 -32.35
N LYS A 138 -18.77 72.33 -32.25
CA LYS A 138 -19.23 71.43 -33.33
C LYS A 138 -19.28 69.95 -32.92
N LYS A 139 -20.39 69.33 -33.32
CA LYS A 139 -20.69 67.90 -33.36
C LYS A 139 -19.49 67.02 -33.73
N LYS A 140 -19.26 65.94 -32.96
CA LYS A 140 -18.91 64.62 -33.52
C LYS A 140 -19.27 63.52 -32.53
N LYS A 141 -20.19 62.67 -32.99
CA LYS A 141 -20.56 61.37 -32.43
C LYS A 141 -19.28 60.59 -32.05
N LYS A 142 -19.16 60.19 -30.78
CA LYS A 142 -18.54 58.93 -30.40
C LYS A 142 -19.38 58.34 -29.28
N LYS A 143 -20.00 57.21 -29.60
CA LYS A 143 -20.53 56.25 -28.63
C LYS A 143 -19.32 55.77 -27.83
N ASP A 144 -19.15 56.27 -26.63
CA ASP A 144 -18.43 55.54 -25.61
C ASP A 144 -19.52 54.90 -24.76
N GLY A 145 -19.68 53.60 -24.96
CA GLY A 145 -20.52 52.78 -24.11
C GLY A 145 -19.97 52.87 -22.69
N GLU A 146 -20.87 53.10 -21.75
CA GLU A 146 -20.67 52.67 -20.38
C GLU A 146 -20.49 51.14 -20.43
N GLU A 147 -19.24 50.69 -20.56
CA GLU A 147 -18.85 49.39 -20.04
C GLU A 147 -19.01 49.52 -18.53
N GLU A 148 -20.19 49.15 -18.05
CA GLU A 148 -20.33 48.58 -16.72
C GLU A 148 -19.22 47.52 -16.60
N LYS A 149 -18.14 47.89 -15.91
CA LYS A 149 -17.24 46.89 -15.37
C LYS A 149 -18.09 46.07 -14.43
N GLU A 150 -18.58 44.93 -14.91
CA GLU A 150 -18.94 43.83 -14.05
C GLU A 150 -17.79 43.70 -13.06
N GLU A 151 -18.03 44.10 -11.81
CA GLU A 151 -17.19 43.70 -10.71
C GLU A 151 -17.27 42.17 -10.72
N GLU A 152 -16.29 41.52 -11.35
CA GLU A 152 -16.06 40.08 -11.23
C GLU A 152 -16.06 39.81 -9.73
N GLU A 153 -17.17 39.33 -9.18
CA GLU A 153 -17.32 38.95 -7.78
C GLU A 153 -16.13 38.05 -7.45
N THR A 154 -15.12 38.61 -6.80
CA THR A 154 -13.87 37.90 -6.57
C THR A 154 -14.18 36.85 -5.53
N GLU A 155 -14.36 35.61 -5.98
CA GLU A 155 -14.66 34.50 -5.07
C GLU A 155 -13.66 34.51 -3.91
N PRO A 156 -14.15 34.45 -2.65
CA PRO A 156 -13.30 34.58 -1.49
C PRO A 156 -12.26 33.46 -1.46
N ARG A 157 -11.01 33.81 -1.10
CA ARG A 157 -9.92 32.83 -0.94
C ARG A 157 -10.36 31.75 0.06
N PRO A 158 -10.33 30.45 -0.31
CA PRO A 158 -10.64 29.39 0.63
C PRO A 158 -9.62 29.36 1.77
N LYS A 159 -10.04 28.97 2.97
CA LYS A 159 -9.11 28.67 4.06
C LYS A 159 -8.31 27.42 3.68
N ILE A 160 -6.98 27.53 3.71
CA ILE A 160 -6.09 26.45 3.35
C ILE A 160 -5.65 25.74 4.62
N THR A 161 -5.95 24.45 4.72
CA THR A 161 -5.45 23.61 5.80
C THR A 161 -4.58 22.51 5.22
N VAL A 162 -3.40 22.31 5.79
CA VAL A 162 -2.44 21.28 5.40
C VAL A 162 -2.25 20.35 6.57
N VAL A 163 -2.71 19.11 6.38
CA VAL A 163 -2.61 18.04 7.35
C VAL A 163 -1.42 17.16 6.99
N PHE A 164 -0.42 17.16 7.86
CA PHE A 164 0.74 16.28 7.73
C PHE A 164 0.51 14.97 8.47
N ILE A 165 0.87 13.85 7.82
CA ILE A 165 0.73 12.52 8.41
C ILE A 165 2.11 11.88 8.64
N PRO A 166 2.51 11.63 9.91
CA PRO A 166 1.74 11.90 11.13
C PRO A 166 1.78 13.35 11.65
N HIS A 167 2.88 14.07 11.38
CA HIS A 167 3.12 15.44 11.82
C HIS A 167 4.16 16.09 10.89
N ILE A 168 4.22 17.43 10.84
CA ILE A 168 5.21 18.14 10.04
C ILE A 168 6.63 17.84 10.56
N THR A 169 7.58 17.58 9.66
CA THR A 169 9.00 17.45 10.04
C THR A 169 9.70 18.80 9.96
N LEU A 170 10.82 18.95 10.68
CA LEU A 170 11.62 20.17 10.68
C LEU A 170 12.07 20.57 9.26
N ASP A 171 12.42 19.60 8.41
CA ASP A 171 12.82 19.86 7.03
C ASP A 171 11.65 20.39 6.19
N CYS A 172 10.44 19.85 6.40
CA CYS A 172 9.24 20.37 5.75
C CYS A 172 8.92 21.79 6.22
N GLU A 173 9.05 22.06 7.52
CA GLU A 173 8.80 23.38 8.09
C GLU A 173 9.76 24.43 7.52
N LYS A 174 11.07 24.16 7.53
CA LYS A 174 12.09 25.03 6.92
C LYS A 174 11.85 25.25 5.43
N GLU A 175 11.45 24.22 4.70
CA GLU A 175 11.14 24.34 3.27
C GLU A 175 9.90 25.21 3.05
N LEU A 176 8.85 25.09 3.87
CA LEU A 176 7.66 25.94 3.78
C LEU A 176 7.94 27.39 4.19
N GLU A 177 8.77 27.60 5.20
CA GLU A 177 9.25 28.91 5.65
C GLU A 177 10.07 29.60 4.55
N ALA A 178 11.07 28.91 3.98
CA ALA A 178 11.87 29.41 2.86
C ALA A 178 11.02 29.75 1.62
N GLN A 179 9.84 29.11 1.50
CA GLN A 179 8.89 29.38 0.44
C GLN A 179 7.91 30.52 0.76
N GLY A 180 7.88 31.03 1.99
CA GLY A 180 6.95 32.05 2.49
C GLY A 180 5.51 31.54 2.65
N LEU A 181 5.33 30.22 2.79
CA LEU A 181 4.00 29.60 2.84
C LEU A 181 3.48 29.34 4.25
N LEU A 182 4.36 29.26 5.25
CA LEU A 182 3.99 28.79 6.58
C LEU A 182 2.90 29.68 7.22
N ASP A 183 2.98 30.98 7.01
CA ASP A 183 1.98 31.97 7.48
C ASP A 183 0.69 31.99 6.65
N GLU A 184 0.68 31.36 5.47
CA GLU A 184 -0.46 31.36 4.54
C GLU A 184 -1.40 30.16 4.70
N ILE A 185 -1.01 29.18 5.52
CA ILE A 185 -1.69 27.89 5.69
C ILE A 185 -1.92 27.57 7.16
N ASN A 186 -2.99 26.84 7.44
CA ASN A 186 -3.20 26.22 8.75
C ASN A 186 -2.57 24.81 8.75
N VAL A 187 -1.55 24.59 9.57
CA VAL A 187 -0.87 23.28 9.66
C VAL A 187 -1.45 22.45 10.80
N LEU A 188 -1.85 21.21 10.50
CA LEU A 188 -2.37 20.27 11.49
C LEU A 188 -1.65 18.92 11.41
N PRO A 189 -1.36 18.26 12.53
CA PRO A 189 -0.96 16.85 12.53
C PRO A 189 -2.18 15.94 12.38
N PHE A 190 -1.99 14.78 11.77
CA PHE A 190 -2.98 13.71 11.79
C PHE A 190 -2.26 12.36 11.83
N PRO A 191 -2.42 11.58 12.90
CA PRO A 191 -1.58 10.40 13.07
C PRO A 191 -2.11 9.19 12.26
N SER A 192 -1.30 8.15 12.14
CA SER A 192 -1.58 6.97 11.30
C SER A 192 -2.40 5.91 12.04
N PHE A 193 -3.55 5.51 11.50
CA PHE A 193 -4.44 4.51 12.11
C PHE A 193 -4.40 3.17 11.38
N MET A 194 -4.90 2.10 12.00
CA MET A 194 -5.03 0.78 11.37
C MET A 194 -6.19 0.76 10.37
N TYR A 195 -5.87 0.98 9.09
CA TYR A 195 -6.84 0.89 8.00
C TYR A 195 -7.07 -0.57 7.58
N PRO A 196 -8.32 -1.01 7.42
CA PRO A 196 -8.65 -2.38 7.01
C PRO A 196 -8.41 -2.60 5.51
N ILE A 197 -7.25 -3.16 5.15
CA ILE A 197 -6.96 -3.64 3.79
C ILE A 197 -7.93 -4.79 3.44
N ASP A 198 -8.19 -5.67 4.40
CA ASP A 198 -9.18 -6.73 4.30
C ASP A 198 -9.82 -6.99 5.68
N LYS A 199 -10.72 -7.98 5.78
CA LYS A 199 -11.36 -8.42 7.03
C LYS A 199 -10.35 -8.91 8.07
N ASP A 200 -9.24 -9.46 7.61
CA ASP A 200 -8.19 -10.07 8.42
C ASP A 200 -6.85 -9.32 8.36
N LEU A 201 -6.76 -8.20 7.62
CA LEU A 201 -5.50 -7.50 7.36
C LEU A 201 -5.65 -5.98 7.53
N TYR A 202 -4.80 -5.39 8.36
CA TYR A 202 -4.78 -3.97 8.69
C TYR A 202 -3.40 -3.35 8.43
N SER A 203 -3.37 -2.08 8.06
CA SER A 203 -2.12 -1.35 7.85
C SER A 203 -2.16 0.08 8.39
N LEU A 204 -1.04 0.55 8.93
CA LEU A 204 -0.84 1.98 9.26
C LEU A 204 -0.64 2.86 8.01
N GLY A 205 -0.40 2.22 6.86
CA GLY A 205 -0.18 2.88 5.59
C GLY A 205 1.10 3.70 5.49
N ILE A 206 2.09 3.46 6.35
CA ILE A 206 3.38 4.18 6.40
C ILE A 206 4.20 3.81 5.15
N ASP A 207 3.99 4.56 4.07
CA ASP A 207 4.44 4.20 2.74
C ASP A 207 5.91 4.49 2.46
N GLU A 208 6.55 5.29 3.30
CA GLU A 208 7.98 5.68 3.25
C GLU A 208 8.86 4.89 4.25
N GLU A 209 8.44 3.69 4.66
CA GLU A 209 9.11 2.86 5.67
C GLU A 209 10.64 2.80 5.50
N PHE A 210 11.12 2.46 4.30
CA PHE A 210 12.56 2.33 4.05
C PHE A 210 13.31 3.65 4.08
N ARG A 211 12.66 4.78 3.77
CA ARG A 211 13.26 6.10 3.94
C ARG A 211 13.52 6.38 5.41
N TYR A 212 12.53 6.11 6.28
CA TYR A 212 12.70 6.26 7.72
C TYR A 212 13.85 5.38 8.23
N TRP A 213 14.01 4.18 7.69
CA TRP A 213 15.10 3.29 8.08
C TRP A 213 16.48 3.83 7.69
N ILE A 214 16.65 4.32 6.46
CA ILE A 214 17.91 4.91 5.98
C ILE A 214 18.30 6.15 6.81
N LEU A 215 17.29 6.91 7.25
CA LEU A 215 17.43 8.11 8.06
C LEU A 215 17.50 7.83 9.58
N GLU A 216 17.35 6.57 9.99
CA GLU A 216 17.24 6.16 11.40
C GLU A 216 16.12 6.90 12.16
N ASP A 217 15.07 7.30 11.45
CA ASP A 217 13.90 7.99 11.98
C ASP A 217 12.97 6.99 12.69
N ILE A 218 12.63 7.30 13.94
CA ILE A 218 11.82 6.45 14.81
C ILE A 218 10.31 6.60 14.58
N THR A 219 9.86 7.45 13.64
CA THR A 219 8.45 7.71 13.33
C THR A 219 7.62 6.44 13.14
N PRO A 220 8.06 5.41 12.39
CA PRO A 220 7.31 4.16 12.27
C PRO A 220 7.10 3.44 13.61
N ILE A 221 8.10 3.46 14.49
CA ILE A 221 8.04 2.85 15.82
C ILE A 221 7.06 3.62 16.70
N THR A 222 7.14 4.96 16.72
CA THR A 222 6.25 5.81 17.53
C THR A 222 4.80 5.71 17.08
N GLU A 223 4.54 5.70 15.76
CA GLU A 223 3.19 5.52 15.22
C GLU A 223 2.64 4.11 15.49
N THR A 224 3.49 3.09 15.46
CA THR A 224 3.09 1.72 15.85
C THR A 224 2.68 1.66 17.32
N ILE A 225 3.49 2.22 18.23
CA ILE A 225 3.17 2.29 19.67
C ILE A 225 1.84 3.01 19.86
N ARG A 226 1.70 4.21 19.29
CA ARG A 226 0.49 5.03 19.40
C ARG A 226 -0.74 4.27 18.88
N SER A 227 -0.65 3.65 17.71
CA SER A 227 -1.77 2.92 17.14
C SER A 227 -2.15 1.67 17.94
N LEU A 228 -1.21 0.96 18.55
CA LEU A 228 -1.49 -0.19 19.42
C LEU A 228 -2.10 0.24 20.76
N ILE A 229 -1.69 1.39 21.31
CA ILE A 229 -2.33 1.97 22.50
C ILE A 229 -3.77 2.37 22.19
N GLU A 230 -4.01 3.06 21.07
CA GLU A 230 -5.36 3.43 20.65
C GLU A 230 -6.25 2.22 20.36
N LEU A 231 -5.69 1.17 19.76
CA LEU A 231 -6.38 -0.10 19.56
C LEU A 231 -6.84 -0.71 20.90
N GLN A 232 -5.96 -0.73 21.92
CA GLN A 232 -6.28 -1.26 23.24
C GLN A 232 -7.32 -0.42 24.00
N LYS A 233 -7.40 0.90 23.75
CA LYS A 233 -8.49 1.72 24.29
C LYS A 233 -9.86 1.31 23.76
N VAL A 234 -9.93 0.73 22.56
CA VAL A 234 -11.18 0.27 21.93
C VAL A 234 -11.46 -1.20 22.24
N LEU A 235 -10.44 -2.05 22.14
CA LEU A 235 -10.58 -3.52 22.22
C LEU A 235 -10.22 -4.12 23.58
N GLY A 236 -9.80 -3.31 24.56
CA GLY A 236 -9.23 -3.79 25.82
C GLY A 236 -7.72 -4.08 25.71
N LEU A 237 -7.07 -4.20 26.86
CA LEU A 237 -5.64 -4.53 26.97
C LEU A 237 -5.33 -5.88 26.34
N ILE A 238 -4.17 -6.00 25.67
CA ILE A 238 -3.73 -7.27 25.07
C ILE A 238 -2.90 -8.03 26.10
N PRO A 239 -3.38 -9.18 26.63
CA PRO A 239 -2.73 -9.82 27.78
C PRO A 239 -1.33 -10.34 27.47
N ASN A 240 -1.14 -10.93 26.28
CA ASN A 240 0.09 -11.63 25.91
C ASN A 240 0.77 -10.91 24.75
N ILE A 241 2.03 -10.52 24.94
CA ILE A 241 2.81 -9.90 23.87
C ILE A 241 4.08 -10.71 23.66
N VAL A 242 4.24 -11.24 22.45
CA VAL A 242 5.48 -11.84 21.96
C VAL A 242 6.18 -10.83 21.06
N HIS A 243 7.49 -10.69 21.19
CA HIS A 243 8.29 -9.84 20.32
C HIS A 243 9.47 -10.64 19.74
N VAL A 244 9.75 -10.39 18.46
CA VAL A 244 10.95 -10.88 17.77
C VAL A 244 11.56 -9.70 17.00
N GLY A 245 12.72 -9.21 17.43
CA GLY A 245 13.43 -8.07 16.85
C GLY A 245 13.66 -6.89 17.79
N SER A 246 14.48 -5.93 17.34
CA SER A 246 14.89 -4.77 18.11
C SER A 246 13.79 -3.71 18.23
N SER A 247 13.12 -3.41 17.12
CA SER A 247 12.00 -2.47 17.06
C SER A 247 10.78 -3.02 17.79
N SER A 248 10.45 -4.30 17.59
CA SER A 248 9.39 -5.00 18.32
C SER A 248 9.65 -5.02 19.82
N TYR A 249 10.90 -5.24 20.26
CA TYR A 249 11.28 -5.11 21.67
C TYR A 249 11.03 -3.69 22.22
N LYS A 250 11.40 -2.64 21.47
CA LYS A 250 11.14 -1.23 21.85
C LYS A 250 9.64 -0.93 21.95
N VAL A 251 8.86 -1.36 20.95
CA VAL A 251 7.40 -1.20 20.93
C VAL A 251 6.80 -1.90 22.14
N LYS A 252 7.09 -3.19 22.33
CA LYS A 252 6.63 -4.00 23.45
C LYS A 252 6.95 -3.34 24.79
N LYS A 253 8.20 -2.92 24.99
CA LYS A 253 8.64 -2.26 26.24
C LYS A 253 7.78 -1.03 26.54
N LYS A 254 7.54 -0.18 25.55
CA LYS A 254 6.77 1.06 25.73
C LYS A 254 5.29 0.79 25.97
N ILE A 255 4.66 -0.12 25.22
CA ILE A 255 3.23 -0.42 25.42
C ILE A 255 2.97 -1.09 26.78
N CYS A 256 3.84 -1.99 27.23
CA CYS A 256 3.74 -2.57 28.59
C CYS A 256 3.97 -1.53 29.70
N GLN A 257 4.87 -0.56 29.48
CA GLN A 257 5.07 0.53 30.42
C GLN A 257 3.80 1.40 30.57
N LEU A 258 3.20 1.81 29.44
CA LEU A 258 1.99 2.66 29.44
C LEU A 258 0.78 1.91 30.03
N ALA A 259 0.66 0.61 29.77
CA ALA A 259 -0.37 -0.23 30.38
C ALA A 259 -0.27 -0.24 31.92
N ARG A 260 0.95 -0.36 32.49
CA ARG A 260 1.18 -0.33 33.95
C ARG A 260 0.86 1.02 34.59
N GLN A 261 0.97 2.11 33.82
CA GLN A 261 0.62 3.46 34.27
C GLN A 261 -0.89 3.71 34.30
N LYS A 262 -1.73 2.70 33.98
CA LYS A 262 -3.21 2.78 33.93
C LYS A 262 -3.74 3.86 32.98
N GLU A 263 -2.96 4.25 31.98
CA GLU A 263 -3.42 5.15 30.91
C GLU A 263 -4.44 4.49 29.97
N ILE A 264 -4.50 3.16 30.00
CA ILE A 264 -5.50 2.38 29.28
C ILE A 264 -6.55 1.92 30.30
N PRO A 265 -7.85 2.21 30.07
CA PRO A 265 -8.90 1.75 30.96
C PRO A 265 -8.83 0.24 31.17
N ALA A 266 -8.92 -0.21 32.43
CA ALA A 266 -9.07 -1.62 32.78
C ALA A 266 -10.48 -2.11 32.41
N ILE A 267 -10.83 -2.09 31.13
CA ILE A 267 -12.17 -2.42 30.63
C ILE A 267 -12.09 -3.62 29.67
N LYS A 268 -13.03 -4.56 29.89
CA LYS A 268 -13.53 -5.65 29.02
C LYS A 268 -12.63 -6.85 28.73
N ASP A 269 -13.31 -7.94 28.38
CA ASP A 269 -12.74 -9.09 27.69
C ASP A 269 -11.87 -8.60 26.53
N PRO A 270 -10.61 -9.04 26.42
CA PRO A 270 -9.72 -8.58 25.37
C PRO A 270 -10.25 -9.02 24.00
N GLY A 271 -10.43 -8.08 23.08
CA GLY A 271 -10.73 -8.39 21.69
C GLY A 271 -9.56 -9.09 20.97
N ILE A 272 -8.35 -8.93 21.50
CA ILE A 272 -7.12 -9.59 21.04
C ILE A 272 -6.41 -10.21 22.24
N ASP A 273 -6.25 -11.53 22.22
CA ASP A 273 -5.65 -12.30 23.32
C ASP A 273 -4.13 -12.34 23.27
N THR A 274 -3.55 -12.26 22.07
CA THR A 274 -2.11 -12.35 21.85
C THR A 274 -1.69 -11.43 20.73
N LEU A 275 -0.64 -10.66 20.94
CA LEU A 275 0.02 -9.86 19.93
C LEU A 275 1.43 -10.42 19.69
N ILE A 276 1.73 -10.75 18.45
CA ILE A 276 3.08 -11.11 18.01
C ILE A 276 3.62 -9.94 17.20
N LEU A 277 4.65 -9.27 17.71
CA LEU A 277 5.39 -8.23 17.02
C LEU A 277 6.61 -8.84 16.34
N ILE A 278 6.75 -8.66 15.03
CA ILE A 278 7.89 -9.16 14.25
C ILE A 278 8.53 -8.05 13.44
N ASP A 279 9.85 -7.92 13.54
CA ASP A 279 10.61 -6.96 12.75
C ASP A 279 10.90 -7.50 11.36
N ARG A 280 10.69 -6.66 10.34
CA ARG A 280 11.05 -7.00 8.96
C ARG A 280 12.55 -7.26 8.79
N SER A 281 13.40 -6.61 9.60
CA SER A 281 14.86 -6.78 9.52
C SER A 281 15.36 -8.19 9.84
N ILE A 282 14.52 -9.05 10.42
CA ILE A 282 14.84 -10.46 10.67
C ILE A 282 14.82 -11.27 9.38
N ASP A 283 14.05 -10.84 8.39
CA ASP A 283 13.85 -11.58 7.15
C ASP A 283 13.70 -10.62 5.97
N PHE A 284 14.81 -10.11 5.48
CA PHE A 284 14.86 -9.36 4.23
C PHE A 284 14.86 -10.26 2.98
N ILE A 285 15.06 -11.57 3.14
CA ILE A 285 15.08 -12.51 2.02
C ILE A 285 13.69 -12.57 1.41
N THR A 286 12.65 -12.83 2.21
CA THR A 286 11.27 -12.96 1.75
C THR A 286 10.78 -11.80 0.85
N PRO A 287 10.89 -10.51 1.23
CA PRO A 287 10.45 -9.41 0.37
C PRO A 287 11.28 -9.24 -0.91
N LEU A 288 12.50 -9.80 -0.96
CA LEU A 288 13.35 -9.81 -2.15
C LEU A 288 13.12 -11.04 -3.04
N LEU A 289 12.27 -11.99 -2.66
CA LEU A 289 11.91 -13.13 -3.51
C LEU A 289 10.71 -12.80 -4.39
N THR A 290 10.63 -13.47 -5.54
CA THR A 290 9.48 -13.32 -6.44
C THR A 290 8.41 -14.28 -5.92
N PRO A 291 7.24 -13.79 -5.48
CA PRO A 291 6.16 -14.67 -5.07
C PRO A 291 5.62 -15.49 -6.24
N LEU A 292 5.04 -16.66 -5.94
CA LEU A 292 4.42 -17.53 -6.94
C LEU A 292 2.95 -17.86 -6.62
N ASN A 293 2.38 -17.21 -5.62
CA ASN A 293 0.93 -17.15 -5.41
C ASN A 293 0.28 -16.00 -6.20
N TYR A 294 -1.03 -16.08 -6.40
CA TYR A 294 -1.75 -15.15 -7.27
C TYR A 294 -1.71 -13.69 -6.82
N GLU A 295 -2.03 -13.39 -5.55
CA GLU A 295 -2.01 -12.03 -5.02
C GLU A 295 -0.60 -11.43 -5.03
N GLY A 296 0.42 -12.23 -4.68
CA GLY A 296 1.82 -11.83 -4.75
C GLY A 296 2.26 -11.47 -6.17
N LEU A 297 1.89 -12.27 -7.18
CA LEU A 297 2.23 -12.00 -8.58
C LEU A 297 1.50 -10.77 -9.15
N ILE A 298 0.28 -10.48 -8.69
CA ILE A 298 -0.38 -9.20 -9.02
C ILE A 298 0.43 -8.04 -8.45
N ASP A 299 0.88 -8.13 -7.20
CA ASP A 299 1.68 -7.07 -6.57
C ASP A 299 3.04 -6.88 -7.26
N GLU A 300 3.72 -7.96 -7.63
CA GLU A 300 5.00 -7.92 -8.35
C GLU A 300 4.87 -7.16 -9.69
N PHE A 301 3.86 -7.48 -10.50
CA PHE A 301 3.73 -6.95 -11.85
C PHE A 301 2.89 -5.68 -11.99
N TYR A 302 1.96 -5.43 -11.08
CA TYR A 302 1.00 -4.32 -11.15
C TYR A 302 1.00 -3.43 -9.91
N SER A 303 1.66 -3.83 -8.83
CA SER A 303 1.83 -3.08 -7.58
C SER A 303 0.50 -2.72 -6.91
N ILE A 304 0.13 -3.51 -5.90
CA ILE A 304 -1.04 -3.27 -5.07
C ILE A 304 -0.69 -2.20 -4.02
N SER A 305 -1.63 -1.29 -3.80
CA SER A 305 -1.55 -0.22 -2.83
C SER A 305 -2.88 -0.12 -2.09
N GLN A 306 -2.87 -0.49 -0.80
CA GLN A 306 -4.05 -0.47 0.08
C GLN A 306 -5.27 -1.16 -0.56
N SER A 307 -5.10 -2.40 -1.02
CA SER A 307 -6.12 -3.18 -1.75
C SER A 307 -6.46 -2.67 -3.15
N PHE A 308 -5.90 -1.57 -3.63
CA PHE A 308 -6.16 -1.08 -4.99
C PHE A 308 -5.00 -1.38 -5.93
N VAL A 309 -5.34 -1.77 -7.16
CA VAL A 309 -4.38 -2.00 -8.25
C VAL A 309 -4.79 -1.22 -9.50
N LYS A 310 -3.80 -0.64 -10.20
CA LYS A 310 -4.02 0.04 -11.49
C LYS A 310 -3.66 -0.88 -12.64
N ILE A 311 -4.66 -1.28 -13.42
CA ILE A 311 -4.48 -2.22 -14.54
C ILE A 311 -4.83 -1.50 -15.86
N PRO A 312 -4.04 -1.68 -16.94
CA PRO A 312 -4.40 -1.16 -18.26
C PRO A 312 -5.80 -1.63 -18.68
N SER A 313 -6.69 -0.72 -19.07
CA SER A 313 -8.09 -1.04 -19.36
C SER A 313 -8.24 -2.08 -20.49
N LYS A 314 -7.26 -2.16 -21.41
CA LYS A 314 -7.20 -3.19 -22.47
C LYS A 314 -7.08 -4.62 -21.96
N ILE A 315 -6.59 -4.82 -20.74
CA ILE A 315 -6.52 -6.14 -20.09
C ILE A 315 -7.90 -6.49 -19.51
N LEU A 316 -8.66 -5.49 -19.06
CA LEU A 316 -9.96 -5.70 -18.41
C LEU A 316 -11.13 -5.78 -19.39
N THR A 317 -10.93 -5.36 -20.64
CA THR A 317 -11.93 -5.52 -21.70
C THR A 317 -12.03 -7.00 -22.09
N PRO A 318 -13.21 -7.64 -21.98
CA PRO A 318 -13.37 -9.05 -22.35
C PRO A 318 -13.10 -9.23 -23.84
N LYS A 319 -12.01 -9.91 -24.19
CA LYS A 319 -11.73 -10.30 -25.59
C LYS A 319 -12.61 -11.46 -26.06
N ASN A 320 -13.08 -12.28 -25.11
CA ASN A 320 -13.88 -13.48 -25.39
C ASN A 320 -15.36 -13.27 -25.04
N LYS A 321 -16.07 -12.46 -25.85
CA LYS A 321 -17.53 -12.48 -25.82
C LYS A 321 -18.10 -13.85 -26.26
N LYS A 322 -17.36 -14.64 -27.06
CA LYS A 322 -17.83 -15.92 -27.61
C LYS A 322 -17.75 -17.13 -26.65
N ALA A 323 -16.80 -17.16 -25.70
CA ALA A 323 -16.58 -18.32 -24.83
C ALA A 323 -17.54 -18.41 -23.62
N ILE A 324 -18.28 -17.33 -23.33
CA ILE A 324 -19.14 -17.23 -22.14
C ILE A 324 -20.57 -16.77 -22.52
N GLN A 325 -20.97 -16.96 -23.77
CA GLN A 325 -22.36 -16.76 -24.19
C GLN A 325 -22.98 -18.12 -24.50
N PRO A 326 -24.31 -18.28 -24.30
CA PRO A 326 -25.00 -19.47 -24.78
C PRO A 326 -24.77 -19.63 -26.29
N PRO A 327 -24.73 -20.86 -26.82
CA PRO A 327 -24.69 -21.08 -28.26
C PRO A 327 -25.96 -20.50 -28.88
N ASN A 328 -25.82 -19.35 -29.57
CA ASN A 328 -26.88 -18.80 -30.40
C ASN A 328 -26.79 -19.44 -31.78
N ASN A 329 -27.71 -20.36 -32.08
CA ASN A 329 -28.04 -20.74 -33.45
C ASN A 329 -28.80 -19.57 -34.09
N ASN A 330 -28.07 -18.61 -34.65
CA ASN A 330 -28.60 -17.69 -35.64
C ASN A 330 -27.50 -17.39 -36.65
N ASN A 331 -27.48 -18.21 -37.70
CA ASN A 331 -26.85 -17.87 -38.97
C ASN A 331 -27.63 -16.71 -39.57
N ASN A 332 -27.07 -15.50 -39.49
CA ASN A 332 -27.38 -14.43 -40.43
C ASN A 332 -26.07 -13.78 -40.87
N ASN A 333 -25.57 -14.29 -42.00
CA ASN A 333 -24.69 -13.56 -42.89
C ASN A 333 -25.42 -12.29 -43.32
N ASN A 334 -24.79 -11.12 -43.19
CA ASN A 334 -24.97 -10.02 -44.14
C ASN A 334 -23.91 -8.94 -43.97
N GLY A 335 -23.28 -8.58 -45.10
CA GLY A 335 -22.87 -7.21 -45.40
C GLY A 335 -21.44 -6.80 -45.06
N ASN A 336 -20.49 -7.19 -45.91
CA ASN A 336 -19.23 -6.46 -46.09
C ASN A 336 -19.52 -5.01 -46.50
N ASN A 337 -18.86 -4.05 -45.86
CA ASN A 337 -18.70 -2.70 -46.42
C ASN A 337 -17.26 -2.21 -46.14
N PRO A 338 -16.40 -2.09 -47.17
CA PRO A 338 -15.01 -1.65 -46.98
C PRO A 338 -14.92 -0.15 -47.21
N ASN A 339 -15.03 0.65 -46.15
CA ASN A 339 -14.60 2.05 -46.19
C ASN A 339 -13.73 2.36 -44.97
N GLY A 340 -12.46 1.98 -45.10
CA GLY A 340 -11.40 2.31 -44.16
C GLY A 340 -10.94 3.75 -44.35
N GLN A 341 -11.55 4.69 -43.64
CA GLN A 341 -10.89 5.96 -43.35
C GLN A 341 -9.80 5.71 -42.31
N GLN A 342 -8.54 5.72 -42.77
CA GLN A 342 -7.36 5.72 -41.94
C GLN A 342 -7.27 7.05 -41.17
N GLN A 343 -7.86 7.09 -39.98
CA GLN A 343 -7.54 8.14 -39.01
C GLN A 343 -6.22 7.78 -38.32
N ALA A 344 -5.24 8.69 -38.48
CA ALA A 344 -3.95 8.63 -37.83
C ALA A 344 -4.12 8.38 -36.32
N LYS A 345 -3.60 7.25 -35.83
CA LYS A 345 -3.57 6.91 -34.41
C LYS A 345 -2.63 7.89 -33.69
N GLN A 346 -3.15 9.03 -33.26
CA GLN A 346 -2.54 9.78 -32.16
C GLN A 346 -2.34 8.79 -31.01
N LYS A 347 -1.11 8.69 -30.50
CA LYS A 347 -0.75 7.85 -29.34
C LYS A 347 -1.53 8.33 -28.11
N GLN A 348 -2.78 7.91 -27.98
CA GLN A 348 -3.57 8.12 -26.77
C GLN A 348 -2.85 7.41 -25.63
N LYS A 349 -2.56 8.17 -24.56
CA LYS A 349 -1.97 7.61 -23.33
C LYS A 349 -2.80 6.38 -22.91
N PRO A 350 -2.15 5.27 -22.53
CA PRO A 350 -2.87 4.06 -22.14
C PRO A 350 -3.83 4.39 -20.99
N LYS A 351 -5.12 4.09 -21.19
CA LYS A 351 -6.14 4.22 -20.16
C LYS A 351 -5.92 3.11 -19.12
N TYR A 352 -5.91 3.47 -17.84
CA TYR A 352 -5.84 2.55 -16.71
C TYR A 352 -7.16 2.59 -15.95
N SER A 353 -7.53 1.45 -15.37
CA SER A 353 -8.63 1.33 -14.43
C SER A 353 -8.09 0.92 -13.07
N SER A 354 -8.63 1.51 -12.00
CA SER A 354 -8.36 1.08 -10.63
C SER A 354 -9.35 -0.01 -10.23
N ILE A 355 -8.87 -1.12 -9.68
CA ILE A 355 -9.69 -2.21 -9.16
C ILE A 355 -9.36 -2.39 -7.67
N CYS A 356 -10.38 -2.64 -6.85
CA CYS A 356 -10.20 -3.04 -5.46
C CYS A 356 -10.11 -4.57 -5.38
N LEU A 357 -9.10 -5.08 -4.70
CA LEU A 357 -8.75 -6.48 -4.51
C LEU A 357 -8.80 -6.80 -3.02
N ASN A 358 -9.91 -7.35 -2.56
CA ASN A 358 -10.11 -7.82 -1.18
C ASN A 358 -11.21 -8.90 -1.13
N SER A 359 -11.51 -9.42 0.06
CA SER A 359 -12.51 -10.49 0.25
C SER A 359 -13.96 -10.11 -0.10
N SER A 360 -14.25 -8.89 -0.54
CA SER A 360 -15.58 -8.56 -1.10
C SER A 360 -15.79 -9.14 -2.50
N ASP A 361 -14.70 -9.49 -3.19
CA ASP A 361 -14.74 -10.31 -4.40
C ASP A 361 -14.58 -11.80 -4.02
N PRO A 362 -15.65 -12.62 -4.15
CA PRO A 362 -15.59 -14.03 -3.76
C PRO A 362 -14.68 -14.88 -4.66
N VAL A 363 -14.50 -14.48 -5.93
CA VAL A 363 -13.57 -15.15 -6.84
C VAL A 363 -12.15 -14.88 -6.34
N TYR A 364 -11.83 -13.61 -6.10
CA TYR A 364 -10.52 -13.20 -5.58
C TYR A 364 -10.20 -13.87 -4.25
N GLN A 365 -11.15 -13.85 -3.30
CA GLN A 365 -11.01 -14.48 -1.99
C GLN A 365 -10.60 -15.96 -2.09
N THR A 366 -11.10 -16.66 -3.10
CA THR A 366 -10.82 -18.08 -3.31
C THR A 366 -9.43 -18.32 -3.91
N ILE A 367 -9.00 -17.49 -4.86
CA ILE A 367 -7.78 -17.74 -5.64
C ILE A 367 -6.53 -17.00 -5.15
N ARG A 368 -6.68 -15.94 -4.35
CA ARG A 368 -5.57 -15.04 -3.96
C ARG A 368 -4.38 -15.73 -3.30
N ASP A 369 -4.66 -16.72 -2.47
CA ASP A 369 -3.64 -17.42 -1.68
C ASP A 369 -3.09 -18.66 -2.40
N LEU A 370 -3.71 -19.06 -3.52
CA LEU A 370 -3.31 -20.25 -4.27
C LEU A 370 -2.04 -19.99 -5.07
N ASN A 371 -1.27 -21.04 -5.27
CA ASN A 371 -0.16 -21.03 -6.22
C ASN A 371 -0.69 -20.77 -7.64
N MET A 372 0.10 -20.10 -8.47
CA MET A 372 -0.29 -19.74 -9.83
C MET A 372 -0.60 -20.96 -10.72
N GLN A 373 0.01 -22.11 -10.45
CA GLN A 373 -0.31 -23.36 -11.12
C GLN A 373 -1.77 -23.78 -10.83
N ASP A 374 -2.19 -23.69 -9.57
CA ASP A 374 -3.53 -24.09 -9.13
C ASP A 374 -4.61 -23.11 -9.58
N VAL A 375 -4.32 -21.80 -9.60
CA VAL A 375 -5.28 -20.79 -10.08
C VAL A 375 -5.64 -21.02 -11.54
N SER A 376 -4.65 -21.37 -12.38
CA SER A 376 -4.89 -21.64 -13.80
C SER A 376 -5.81 -22.84 -13.99
N THR A 377 -5.65 -23.88 -13.18
CA THR A 377 -6.51 -25.07 -13.19
C THR A 377 -7.92 -24.75 -12.69
N TYR A 378 -8.02 -24.04 -11.56
CA TYR A 378 -9.29 -23.66 -10.94
C TYR A 378 -10.15 -22.79 -11.88
N LEU A 379 -9.57 -21.76 -12.50
CA LEU A 379 -10.30 -20.89 -13.43
C LEU A 379 -10.77 -21.63 -14.69
N LYS A 380 -9.97 -22.56 -15.23
CA LYS A 380 -10.38 -23.41 -16.36
C LYS A 380 -11.53 -24.33 -15.98
N GLN A 381 -11.50 -24.91 -14.79
CA GLN A 381 -12.57 -25.76 -14.28
C GLN A 381 -13.88 -24.97 -14.15
N ILE A 382 -13.85 -23.77 -13.56
CA ILE A 382 -15.04 -22.90 -13.47
C ILE A 382 -15.61 -22.59 -14.85
N ILE A 383 -14.77 -22.32 -15.85
CA ILE A 383 -15.23 -22.02 -17.22
C ILE A 383 -15.92 -23.25 -17.82
N SER A 384 -15.34 -24.44 -17.65
CA SER A 384 -15.94 -25.68 -18.13
C SER A 384 -17.29 -25.98 -17.45
N GLU A 385 -17.36 -25.79 -16.13
CA GLU A 385 -18.61 -25.94 -15.35
C GLU A 385 -19.68 -24.92 -15.80
N LEU A 386 -19.29 -23.68 -16.08
CA LEU A 386 -20.17 -22.66 -16.67
C LEU A 386 -20.73 -23.11 -18.02
N SER A 387 -19.88 -23.59 -18.94
CA SER A 387 -20.29 -24.05 -20.27
C SER A 387 -21.23 -25.25 -20.20
N LYS A 388 -20.87 -26.29 -19.43
CA LYS A 388 -21.71 -27.47 -19.20
C LYS A 388 -23.06 -27.09 -18.58
N GLY A 389 -23.06 -26.15 -17.64
CA GLY A 389 -24.27 -25.62 -17.03
C GLY A 389 -25.22 -24.94 -18.05
N TYR A 390 -24.70 -24.30 -19.10
CA TYR A 390 -25.58 -23.78 -20.15
C TYR A 390 -26.20 -24.91 -20.97
N GLU A 391 -25.43 -25.96 -21.30
CA GLU A 391 -25.89 -27.10 -22.09
C GLU A 391 -26.92 -27.97 -21.35
N GLU A 392 -26.70 -28.24 -20.07
CA GLU A 392 -27.59 -29.08 -19.24
C GLU A 392 -28.90 -28.39 -18.88
N ARG A 393 -28.93 -27.04 -18.82
CA ARG A 393 -30.18 -26.27 -18.62
C ARG A 393 -31.22 -26.61 -19.68
N HIS A 394 -30.78 -26.90 -20.91
CA HIS A 394 -31.64 -27.26 -22.03
C HIS A 394 -32.14 -28.72 -21.97
N LYS A 395 -31.63 -29.54 -21.05
CA LYS A 395 -31.88 -31.00 -20.98
C LYS A 395 -32.50 -31.49 -19.66
N ALA A 396 -32.88 -30.59 -18.76
CA ALA A 396 -33.26 -30.96 -17.39
C ALA A 396 -34.77 -31.26 -17.24
N ASP A 397 -35.10 -32.51 -16.91
CA ASP A 397 -36.48 -33.00 -16.78
C ASP A 397 -37.05 -33.00 -15.35
N ASN A 398 -36.24 -32.65 -14.33
CA ASN A 398 -36.65 -32.66 -12.91
C ASN A 398 -36.50 -31.29 -12.25
N ILE A 399 -37.61 -30.75 -11.73
CA ILE A 399 -37.74 -29.41 -11.12
C ILE A 399 -36.85 -29.22 -9.87
N GLN A 400 -36.64 -30.24 -9.05
CA GLN A 400 -35.80 -30.12 -7.84
C GLN A 400 -34.31 -30.07 -8.19
N LYS A 401 -33.87 -30.89 -9.16
CA LYS A 401 -32.50 -30.83 -9.72
C LYS A 401 -32.28 -29.49 -10.43
N LEU A 402 -33.28 -29.01 -11.17
CA LEU A 402 -33.27 -27.71 -11.83
C LEU A 402 -33.15 -26.54 -10.84
N LYS A 403 -33.85 -26.56 -9.69
CA LYS A 403 -33.72 -25.50 -8.66
C LYS A 403 -32.32 -25.42 -8.04
N LYS A 404 -31.72 -26.56 -7.67
CA LYS A 404 -30.35 -26.61 -7.12
C LYS A 404 -29.32 -26.11 -8.14
N PHE A 405 -29.53 -26.47 -9.41
CA PHE A 405 -28.70 -26.07 -10.54
C PHE A 405 -28.83 -24.58 -10.90
N VAL A 406 -30.05 -24.05 -11.01
CA VAL A 406 -30.31 -22.62 -11.27
C VAL A 406 -29.68 -21.75 -10.18
N LYS A 407 -29.68 -22.21 -8.92
CA LYS A 407 -29.02 -21.50 -7.82
C LYS A 407 -27.49 -21.43 -8.02
N GLN A 408 -26.84 -22.54 -8.35
CA GLN A 408 -25.38 -22.56 -8.61
C GLN A 408 -25.00 -21.74 -9.86
N LEU A 409 -25.76 -21.88 -10.94
CA LEU A 409 -25.53 -21.16 -12.20
C LEU A 409 -25.79 -19.65 -12.04
N SER A 410 -26.76 -19.26 -11.21
CA SER A 410 -27.03 -17.86 -10.87
C SER A 410 -25.85 -17.22 -10.12
N VAL A 411 -25.22 -17.90 -9.17
CA VAL A 411 -24.01 -17.40 -8.49
C VAL A 411 -22.85 -17.21 -9.47
N LEU A 412 -22.63 -18.17 -10.36
CA LEU A 412 -21.60 -18.07 -11.40
C LEU A 412 -21.90 -16.93 -12.40
N GLN A 413 -23.18 -16.73 -12.75
CA GLN A 413 -23.61 -15.61 -13.59
C GLN A 413 -23.40 -14.25 -12.90
N GLN A 414 -23.73 -14.12 -11.61
CA GLN A 414 -23.49 -12.91 -10.83
C GLN A 414 -22.00 -12.55 -10.78
N ASN A 415 -21.12 -13.56 -10.74
CA ASN A 415 -19.67 -13.36 -10.67
C ASN A 415 -18.96 -13.40 -12.04
N LYS A 416 -19.69 -13.51 -13.16
CA LYS A 416 -19.12 -13.65 -14.50
C LYS A 416 -18.12 -12.56 -14.88
N GLN A 417 -18.41 -11.30 -14.54
CA GLN A 417 -17.51 -10.18 -14.81
C GLN A 417 -16.20 -10.29 -14.01
N LYS A 418 -16.30 -10.68 -12.72
CA LYS A 418 -15.16 -10.90 -11.82
C LYS A 418 -14.27 -12.05 -12.34
N ILE A 419 -14.88 -13.17 -12.74
CA ILE A 419 -14.17 -14.29 -13.37
C ILE A 419 -13.42 -13.83 -14.63
N SER A 420 -14.08 -13.08 -15.51
CA SER A 420 -13.46 -12.56 -16.73
C SER A 420 -12.27 -11.64 -16.46
N VAL A 421 -12.36 -10.80 -15.42
CA VAL A 421 -11.26 -9.92 -14.99
C VAL A 421 -10.08 -10.77 -14.51
N HIS A 422 -10.32 -11.72 -13.60
CA HIS A 422 -9.26 -12.57 -13.05
C HIS A 422 -8.63 -13.50 -14.09
N LEU A 423 -9.39 -13.98 -15.07
CA LEU A 423 -8.86 -14.73 -16.21
C LEU A 423 -7.90 -13.86 -17.03
N SER A 424 -8.29 -12.63 -17.35
CA SER A 424 -7.47 -11.73 -18.16
C SER A 424 -6.17 -11.32 -17.45
N ILE A 425 -6.24 -11.13 -16.13
CA ILE A 425 -5.05 -10.88 -15.28
C ILE A 425 -4.16 -12.13 -15.28
N THR A 426 -4.74 -13.31 -15.07
CA THR A 426 -4.03 -14.59 -15.05
C THR A 426 -3.28 -14.84 -16.36
N GLU A 427 -3.93 -14.66 -17.50
CA GLU A 427 -3.29 -14.80 -18.82
C GLU A 427 -2.06 -13.90 -18.96
N LYS A 428 -2.13 -12.67 -18.44
CA LYS A 428 -1.02 -11.72 -18.49
C LYS A 428 0.12 -12.08 -17.54
N ILE A 429 -0.20 -12.58 -16.36
CA ILE A 429 0.80 -13.08 -15.42
C ILE A 429 1.51 -14.30 -16.01
N VAL A 430 0.79 -15.26 -16.58
CA VAL A 430 1.35 -16.45 -17.24
C VAL A 430 2.30 -16.07 -18.38
N GLN A 431 1.96 -15.04 -19.17
CA GLN A 431 2.84 -14.51 -20.23
C GLN A 431 4.16 -13.95 -19.68
N LYS A 432 4.15 -13.36 -18.49
CA LYS A 432 5.34 -12.75 -17.86
C LYS A 432 6.15 -13.73 -17.00
N THR A 433 5.59 -14.90 -16.68
CA THR A 433 6.18 -15.88 -15.77
C THR A 433 6.51 -17.16 -16.52
N ILE A 434 5.59 -18.14 -16.52
CA ILE A 434 5.75 -19.49 -17.09
C ILE A 434 6.21 -19.45 -18.56
N LYS A 435 5.72 -18.48 -19.35
CA LYS A 435 6.08 -18.35 -20.77
C LYS A 435 7.31 -17.47 -21.04
N SER A 436 7.96 -16.94 -20.00
CA SER A 436 9.15 -16.09 -20.14
C SER A 436 10.40 -16.91 -19.79
N PRO A 437 11.27 -17.24 -20.77
CA PRO A 437 12.51 -17.97 -20.50
C PRO A 437 13.40 -17.26 -19.49
N LYS A 438 13.52 -15.93 -19.62
CA LYS A 438 14.24 -15.07 -18.67
C LYS A 438 13.71 -15.26 -17.24
N PHE A 439 12.41 -15.21 -17.03
CA PHE A 439 11.83 -15.40 -15.71
C PHE A 439 12.16 -16.78 -15.13
N VAL A 440 12.14 -17.83 -15.97
CA VAL A 440 12.48 -19.20 -15.53
C VAL A 440 13.95 -19.29 -15.15
N GLU A 441 14.86 -18.76 -15.96
CA GLU A 441 16.31 -18.67 -15.66
C GLU A 441 16.56 -17.93 -14.34
N ASP A 442 15.96 -16.75 -14.18
CA ASP A 442 16.05 -15.90 -12.98
C ASP A 442 15.58 -16.67 -11.73
N MET A 443 14.46 -17.39 -11.82
CA MET A 443 13.93 -18.19 -10.70
C MET A 443 14.80 -19.39 -10.37
N GLN A 444 15.33 -20.10 -11.38
CA GLN A 444 16.24 -21.23 -11.16
C GLN A 444 17.50 -20.81 -10.42
N ALA A 445 18.11 -19.69 -10.83
CA ALA A 445 19.30 -19.15 -10.17
C ALA A 445 19.02 -18.83 -8.68
N VAL A 446 17.90 -18.17 -8.38
CA VAL A 446 17.50 -17.86 -7.00
C VAL A 446 17.21 -19.14 -6.20
N PHE A 447 16.58 -20.15 -6.79
CA PHE A 447 16.35 -21.43 -6.10
C PHE A 447 17.66 -22.14 -5.76
N SER A 448 18.62 -22.21 -6.69
CA SER A 448 19.95 -22.78 -6.43
C SER A 448 20.70 -22.02 -5.32
N LEU A 449 20.56 -20.69 -5.25
CA LEU A 449 21.11 -19.91 -4.14
C LEU A 449 20.48 -20.32 -2.79
N ILE A 450 19.16 -20.48 -2.73
CA ILE A 450 18.43 -20.84 -1.50
C ILE A 450 18.70 -22.29 -1.07
N ALA A 451 18.68 -23.20 -2.03
CA ALA A 451 18.74 -24.65 -1.83
C ALA A 451 20.16 -25.16 -1.61
N ASP A 452 21.14 -24.61 -2.33
CA ASP A 452 22.48 -25.19 -2.40
C ASP A 452 23.59 -24.20 -2.01
N ASP A 453 23.22 -23.00 -1.52
CA ASP A 453 24.16 -21.90 -1.22
C ASP A 453 25.04 -21.51 -2.43
N LEU A 454 24.55 -21.76 -3.66
CA LEU A 454 25.29 -21.47 -4.89
C LEU A 454 25.26 -19.97 -5.23
N PRO A 455 26.43 -19.29 -5.33
CA PRO A 455 26.48 -17.87 -5.64
C PRO A 455 25.93 -17.54 -7.03
N LEU A 456 25.29 -16.38 -7.18
CA LEU A 456 24.69 -15.90 -8.42
C LEU A 456 25.68 -15.22 -9.37
N ASN A 457 26.99 -15.44 -9.21
CA ASN A 457 28.01 -14.60 -9.87
C ASN A 457 27.84 -14.55 -11.40
N ASP A 458 27.74 -15.72 -12.05
CA ASP A 458 27.62 -15.80 -13.51
C ASP A 458 26.26 -15.25 -13.98
N HIS A 459 25.20 -15.53 -13.24
CA HIS A 459 23.86 -15.03 -13.53
C HIS A 459 23.80 -13.49 -13.43
N LEU A 460 24.43 -12.91 -12.41
CA LEU A 460 24.52 -11.47 -12.22
C LEU A 460 25.31 -10.79 -13.36
N GLU A 461 26.40 -11.39 -13.86
CA GLU A 461 27.12 -10.90 -15.05
C GLU A 461 26.23 -10.90 -16.30
N ILE A 462 25.47 -11.97 -16.50
CA ILE A 462 24.49 -12.06 -17.58
C ILE A 462 23.43 -10.96 -17.44
N MET A 463 22.89 -10.75 -16.23
CA MET A 463 21.91 -9.69 -15.97
C MET A 463 22.48 -8.31 -16.27
N ILE A 464 23.74 -8.03 -15.94
CA ILE A 464 24.38 -6.72 -16.21
C ILE A 464 24.34 -6.41 -17.71
N SER A 465 24.59 -7.42 -18.55
CA SER A 465 24.59 -7.24 -20.01
C SER A 465 23.19 -7.09 -20.63
N ARG A 466 22.14 -7.59 -19.96
CA ARG A 466 20.78 -7.72 -20.51
C ARG A 466 19.80 -6.69 -19.94
N GLU A 467 20.02 -6.20 -18.72
CA GLU A 467 19.03 -5.39 -18.00
C GLU A 467 19.12 -3.90 -18.34
N ASN A 468 17.96 -3.30 -18.59
CA ASN A 468 17.83 -1.85 -18.76
C ASN A 468 17.64 -1.12 -17.42
N SER A 469 17.44 -1.85 -16.32
CA SER A 469 17.21 -1.28 -15.00
C SER A 469 18.09 -1.98 -13.99
N ILE A 470 18.70 -1.21 -13.10
CA ILE A 470 19.52 -1.75 -12.01
C ILE A 470 18.66 -2.46 -10.93
N LYS A 471 17.34 -2.25 -10.87
CA LYS A 471 16.50 -2.77 -9.76
C LYS A 471 16.51 -4.30 -9.63
N PRO A 472 16.30 -5.10 -10.70
CA PRO A 472 16.38 -6.55 -10.61
C PRO A 472 17.78 -7.03 -10.21
N LEU A 473 18.83 -6.38 -10.72
CA LEU A 473 20.23 -6.66 -10.37
C LEU A 473 20.51 -6.44 -8.87
N LEU A 474 20.10 -5.28 -8.33
CA LEU A 474 20.26 -4.98 -6.90
C LEU A 474 19.55 -6.02 -6.03
N ARG A 475 18.34 -6.43 -6.44
CA ARG A 475 17.56 -7.46 -5.74
C ARG A 475 18.33 -8.78 -5.64
N PHE A 476 18.91 -9.26 -6.73
CA PHE A 476 19.69 -10.51 -6.77
C PHE A 476 21.01 -10.38 -6.00
N PHE A 477 21.67 -9.23 -6.13
CA PHE A 477 22.90 -8.95 -5.40
C PHE A 477 22.67 -8.91 -3.88
N CYS A 478 21.55 -8.32 -3.44
CA CYS A 478 21.13 -8.32 -2.04
C CYS A 478 20.79 -9.74 -1.55
N LEU A 479 20.07 -10.54 -2.34
CA LEU A 479 19.77 -11.94 -1.99
C LEU A 479 21.06 -12.75 -1.76
N GLN A 480 22.02 -12.67 -2.68
CA GLN A 480 23.31 -13.34 -2.54
C GLN A 480 24.06 -12.87 -1.28
N SER A 481 24.05 -11.57 -0.99
CA SER A 481 24.66 -11.02 0.22
C SER A 481 23.96 -11.51 1.49
N LEU A 482 22.63 -11.53 1.54
CA LEU A 482 21.88 -11.95 2.73
C LEU A 482 22.08 -13.46 3.01
N ILE A 483 21.93 -14.30 1.99
CA ILE A 483 22.09 -15.76 2.10
C ILE A 483 23.56 -16.12 2.36
N GLY A 484 24.49 -15.45 1.69
CA GLY A 484 25.93 -15.67 1.85
C GLY A 484 26.56 -15.06 3.10
N ASN A 485 25.79 -14.32 3.92
CA ASN A 485 26.32 -13.48 5.00
C ASN A 485 27.44 -12.51 4.52
N GLY A 486 27.20 -11.93 3.35
CA GLY A 486 28.08 -11.05 2.61
C GLY A 486 28.69 -11.70 1.39
N ILE A 487 29.41 -10.90 0.62
CA ILE A 487 29.97 -11.28 -0.68
C ILE A 487 31.50 -11.21 -0.61
N LYS A 488 32.18 -12.18 -1.23
CA LYS A 488 33.66 -12.21 -1.28
C LYS A 488 34.19 -10.88 -1.85
N SER A 489 35.17 -10.25 -1.18
CA SER A 489 35.59 -8.86 -1.48
C SER A 489 35.92 -8.66 -2.96
N LYS A 490 36.68 -9.57 -3.58
CA LYS A 490 37.04 -9.47 -5.00
C LYS A 490 35.82 -9.36 -5.91
N PHE A 491 34.80 -10.18 -5.67
CA PHE A 491 33.57 -10.13 -6.46
C PHE A 491 32.71 -8.92 -6.08
N TYR A 492 32.65 -8.57 -4.80
CA TYR A 492 31.93 -7.39 -4.33
C TYR A 492 32.43 -6.10 -5.01
N ASP A 493 33.73 -5.87 -4.99
CA ASP A 493 34.34 -4.66 -5.56
C ASP A 493 34.20 -4.64 -7.09
N LEU A 494 34.45 -5.76 -7.76
CA LEU A 494 34.26 -5.91 -9.21
C LEU A 494 32.82 -5.62 -9.62
N PHE A 495 31.85 -6.20 -8.92
CA PHE A 495 30.44 -6.08 -9.29
C PHE A 495 29.93 -4.65 -9.08
N ARG A 496 30.35 -3.98 -7.99
CA ARG A 496 30.04 -2.57 -7.75
C ARG A 496 30.57 -1.68 -8.87
N GLU A 497 31.82 -1.89 -9.29
CA GLU A 497 32.44 -1.14 -10.40
C GLU A 497 31.63 -1.33 -11.70
N LYS A 498 31.27 -2.57 -12.03
CA LYS A 498 30.46 -2.88 -13.21
C LYS A 498 29.06 -2.26 -13.16
N LEU A 499 28.39 -2.32 -12.00
CA LEU A 499 27.08 -1.70 -11.80
C LEU A 499 27.14 -0.18 -12.04
N VAL A 500 28.10 0.49 -11.41
CA VAL A 500 28.26 1.94 -11.55
C VAL A 500 28.64 2.32 -12.99
N ARG A 501 29.54 1.56 -13.63
CA ARG A 501 29.94 1.80 -15.02
C ARG A 501 28.76 1.70 -15.99
N ASN A 502 27.87 0.73 -15.79
CA ASN A 502 26.78 0.45 -16.74
C ASN A 502 25.48 1.22 -16.45
N PHE A 503 25.20 1.53 -15.19
CA PHE A 503 23.95 2.19 -14.79
C PHE A 503 24.14 3.63 -14.29
N GLY A 504 25.38 4.07 -14.08
CA GLY A 504 25.72 5.44 -13.71
C GLY A 504 26.28 5.61 -12.29
N TYR A 505 27.11 6.64 -12.11
CA TYR A 505 27.79 6.98 -10.83
C TYR A 505 26.82 7.36 -9.73
N GLU A 506 25.63 7.81 -10.10
CA GLU A 506 24.57 8.16 -9.17
C GLU A 506 24.18 6.95 -8.28
N HIS A 507 24.37 5.72 -8.77
CA HIS A 507 24.08 4.50 -8.01
C HIS A 507 25.11 4.15 -6.93
N LEU A 508 26.19 4.91 -6.77
CA LEU A 508 27.08 4.77 -5.62
C LEU A 508 26.33 5.00 -4.31
N PHE A 509 25.46 6.03 -4.26
CA PHE A 509 24.63 6.31 -3.09
C PHE A 509 23.57 5.23 -2.86
N THR A 510 23.05 4.63 -3.94
CA THR A 510 22.15 3.47 -3.84
C THR A 510 22.84 2.30 -3.13
N LEU A 511 24.09 1.99 -3.52
CA LEU A 511 24.88 0.93 -2.90
C LEU A 511 25.21 1.26 -1.43
N MET A 512 25.55 2.51 -1.12
CA MET A 512 25.79 2.95 0.25
C MET A 512 24.53 2.81 1.14
N ASN A 513 23.35 3.14 0.61
CA ASN A 513 22.09 2.94 1.33
C ASN A 513 21.82 1.46 1.61
N LEU A 514 22.08 0.58 0.64
CA LEU A 514 21.96 -0.87 0.81
C LEU A 514 22.98 -1.42 1.83
N GLU A 515 24.21 -0.90 1.83
CA GLU A 515 25.23 -1.22 2.83
C GLU A 515 24.80 -0.80 4.23
N ARG A 516 24.27 0.43 4.39
CA ARG A 516 23.76 0.94 5.67
C ARG A 516 22.63 0.06 6.23
N MET A 517 21.78 -0.48 5.36
CA MET A 517 20.70 -1.40 5.75
C MET A 517 21.15 -2.85 5.94
N GLY A 518 22.43 -3.16 5.75
CA GLY A 518 22.97 -4.52 5.87
C GLY A 518 22.51 -5.48 4.78
N LEU A 519 21.86 -4.97 3.72
CA LEU A 519 21.42 -5.76 2.56
C LEU A 519 22.60 -6.12 1.67
N LEU A 520 23.61 -5.25 1.61
CA LEU A 520 24.89 -5.50 0.95
C LEU A 520 26.03 -5.39 1.95
N LYS A 521 26.92 -6.38 1.97
CA LYS A 521 28.14 -6.32 2.77
C LYS A 521 29.23 -7.21 2.18
N LYS A 522 30.49 -6.87 2.47
CA LYS A 522 31.60 -7.80 2.27
C LYS A 522 31.48 -8.97 3.25
N HIS A 523 31.86 -10.15 2.79
CA HIS A 523 31.83 -11.37 3.60
C HIS A 523 32.72 -11.19 4.83
N SER A 524 32.13 -11.38 6.01
CA SER A 524 32.83 -11.23 7.29
C SER A 524 33.07 -12.58 7.96
N ASN A 525 32.04 -13.43 8.01
CA ASN A 525 32.03 -14.75 8.65
C ASN A 525 31.28 -15.76 7.78
N LYS A 526 31.57 -17.06 7.97
CA LYS A 526 30.88 -18.16 7.27
C LYS A 526 29.36 -18.02 7.40
N SER A 527 28.64 -18.15 6.28
CA SER A 527 27.18 -18.16 6.30
C SER A 527 26.66 -19.29 7.20
N LYS A 528 25.57 -18.99 7.91
CA LYS A 528 24.81 -19.95 8.71
C LYS A 528 23.46 -20.29 8.05
N TRP A 529 23.28 -19.95 6.77
CA TRP A 529 22.03 -20.13 6.05
C TRP A 529 21.58 -21.59 6.01
N SER A 530 22.39 -22.53 5.51
CA SER A 530 22.02 -23.95 5.48
C SER A 530 21.54 -24.47 6.84
N GLN A 531 22.22 -24.14 7.93
CA GLN A 531 21.77 -24.54 9.28
C GLN A 531 20.40 -23.97 9.65
N LEU A 532 20.17 -22.68 9.36
CA LEU A 532 18.90 -22.01 9.63
C LEU A 532 17.78 -22.59 8.75
N ARG A 533 18.06 -22.78 7.45
CA ARG A 533 17.19 -23.37 6.45
C ARG A 533 16.76 -24.77 6.85
N ASP A 534 17.70 -25.62 7.27
CA ASP A 534 17.41 -27.01 7.60
C ASP A 534 16.64 -27.11 8.93
N LYS A 535 17.07 -26.37 9.96
CA LYS A 535 16.38 -26.36 11.27
C LYS A 535 14.94 -25.87 11.18
N LEU A 536 14.69 -24.79 10.43
CA LEU A 536 13.36 -24.23 10.25
C LEU A 536 12.62 -24.80 9.03
N ARG A 537 13.21 -25.74 8.28
CA ARG A 537 12.60 -26.31 7.07
C ARG A 537 12.13 -25.23 6.10
N LEU A 538 13.03 -24.28 5.80
CA LEU A 538 12.72 -23.13 4.95
C LEU A 538 12.65 -23.49 3.47
N PHE A 539 13.13 -24.66 3.08
CA PHE A 539 13.12 -25.10 1.69
C PHE A 539 12.59 -26.53 1.54
N ASN A 540 11.71 -26.74 0.55
CA ASN A 540 11.18 -28.04 0.15
C ASN A 540 10.88 -28.03 -1.36
N GLU A 541 11.69 -28.73 -2.15
CA GLU A 541 11.51 -28.84 -3.60
C GLU A 541 10.17 -29.48 -3.99
N ASN A 542 9.69 -30.43 -3.19
CA ASN A 542 8.45 -31.16 -3.44
C ASN A 542 7.22 -30.47 -2.82
N PHE A 543 7.15 -29.14 -2.93
CA PHE A 543 6.09 -28.34 -2.30
C PHE A 543 4.68 -28.70 -2.79
N SER A 544 4.53 -29.12 -4.05
CA SER A 544 3.23 -29.41 -4.68
C SER A 544 2.43 -30.52 -3.99
N ASN A 545 3.12 -31.43 -3.29
CA ASN A 545 2.50 -32.54 -2.56
C ASN A 545 2.30 -32.23 -1.08
N SER A 546 2.71 -31.05 -0.62
CA SER A 546 2.73 -30.70 0.80
C SER A 546 1.64 -29.70 1.14
N ASN A 547 0.98 -29.97 2.27
CA ASN A 547 0.26 -29.05 3.16
C ASN A 547 0.67 -27.56 3.26
N ASP A 548 1.90 -27.20 2.88
CA ASP A 548 2.74 -26.29 3.65
C ASP A 548 2.86 -24.85 3.09
N ILE A 549 3.31 -23.92 3.93
CA ILE A 549 3.53 -22.51 3.55
C ILE A 549 4.59 -22.32 2.45
N THR A 550 5.41 -23.33 2.14
CA THR A 550 6.34 -23.29 1.00
C THR A 550 5.66 -23.05 -0.35
N GLN A 551 4.35 -23.35 -0.46
CA GLN A 551 3.57 -23.16 -1.68
C GLN A 551 3.55 -21.71 -2.19
N VAL A 552 3.67 -20.71 -1.31
CA VAL A 552 3.60 -19.28 -1.70
C VAL A 552 4.80 -18.80 -2.53
N PHE A 553 5.94 -19.48 -2.40
CA PHE A 553 7.16 -19.25 -3.19
C PHE A 553 7.63 -20.52 -3.91
N SER A 554 6.74 -21.51 -4.11
CA SER A 554 7.05 -22.78 -4.78
C SER A 554 8.33 -23.48 -4.29
N GLY A 555 8.46 -23.57 -2.97
CA GLY A 555 9.53 -24.34 -2.33
C GLY A 555 10.15 -23.62 -1.15
N TYR A 556 10.12 -22.29 -1.12
CA TYR A 556 10.60 -21.51 0.03
C TYR A 556 9.48 -21.14 0.99
N ALA A 557 9.69 -21.36 2.29
CA ALA A 557 8.82 -20.87 3.36
C ALA A 557 9.36 -19.55 3.91
N PRO A 558 8.55 -18.48 3.96
CA PRO A 558 8.97 -17.21 4.56
C PRO A 558 9.50 -17.40 5.98
N LEU A 559 10.77 -17.02 6.20
CA LEU A 559 11.44 -17.19 7.49
C LEU A 559 10.64 -16.54 8.63
N ALA A 560 10.13 -15.32 8.43
CA ALA A 560 9.30 -14.64 9.43
C ALA A 560 8.05 -15.46 9.81
N ILE A 561 7.39 -16.08 8.83
CA ILE A 561 6.19 -16.89 9.06
C ILE A 561 6.53 -18.23 9.69
N ARG A 562 7.68 -18.81 9.36
CA ARG A 562 8.15 -20.03 10.00
C ARG A 562 8.54 -19.82 11.46
N ILE A 563 9.16 -18.69 11.79
CA ILE A 563 9.40 -18.25 13.18
C ILE A 563 8.07 -18.16 13.94
N ILE A 564 7.06 -17.53 13.34
CA ILE A 564 5.71 -17.43 13.92
C ILE A 564 5.10 -18.82 14.11
N GLN A 565 5.21 -19.71 13.11
CA GLN A 565 4.70 -21.08 13.20
C GLN A 565 5.36 -21.87 14.35
N THR A 566 6.67 -21.75 14.52
CA THR A 566 7.43 -22.39 15.61
C THR A 566 6.92 -21.89 16.97
N ILE A 567 6.83 -20.57 17.15
CA ILE A 567 6.31 -19.96 18.38
C ILE A 567 4.85 -20.37 18.63
N MET A 568 4.02 -20.43 17.59
CA MET A 568 2.60 -20.73 17.75
C MET A 568 2.29 -22.20 18.02
N SER A 569 3.23 -23.10 17.72
CA SER A 569 3.07 -24.53 18.01
C SER A 569 3.10 -24.80 19.52
N ASN A 570 4.06 -24.17 20.22
CA ASN A 570 4.13 -24.08 21.67
C ASN A 570 4.89 -22.78 22.01
N THR A 571 4.23 -21.83 22.67
CA THR A 571 4.76 -20.48 22.84
C THR A 571 6.07 -20.44 23.61
N GLU A 572 6.17 -21.13 24.75
CA GLU A 572 7.37 -21.08 25.58
C GLU A 572 8.54 -21.84 24.94
N ASP A 573 8.29 -23.04 24.42
CA ASP A 573 9.35 -23.85 23.80
C ASP A 573 9.78 -23.28 22.45
N GLY A 574 8.83 -22.78 21.65
CA GLY A 574 9.11 -22.11 20.39
C GLY A 574 9.92 -20.83 20.58
N ILE A 575 9.66 -20.04 21.63
CA ILE A 575 10.51 -18.88 21.96
C ILE A 575 11.94 -19.33 22.28
N LYS A 576 12.12 -20.38 23.09
CA LYS A 576 13.46 -20.91 23.41
C LYS A 576 14.18 -21.43 22.18
N GLU A 577 13.47 -22.11 21.28
CA GLU A 577 14.02 -22.59 20.02
C GLU A 577 14.51 -21.42 19.14
N ILE A 578 13.69 -20.38 18.98
CA ILE A 578 14.06 -19.19 18.21
C ILE A 578 15.18 -18.39 18.90
N GLN A 579 15.21 -18.33 20.24
CA GLN A 579 16.34 -17.78 21.01
C GLN A 579 17.64 -18.54 20.80
N ALA A 580 17.59 -19.86 20.61
CA ALA A 580 18.78 -20.65 20.27
C ALA A 580 19.31 -20.32 18.86
N LEU A 581 18.47 -19.76 17.98
CA LEU A 581 18.80 -19.31 16.64
C LEU A 581 19.14 -17.80 16.55
N SER A 582 19.16 -17.07 17.67
CA SER A 582 19.29 -15.60 17.64
C SER A 582 20.55 -15.13 16.89
N GLN A 583 21.67 -15.84 17.04
CA GLN A 583 22.92 -15.54 16.33
C GLN A 583 22.82 -15.76 14.82
N HIS A 584 22.01 -16.72 14.36
CA HIS A 584 21.75 -16.98 12.94
C HIS A 584 20.87 -15.88 12.34
N LEU A 585 19.96 -15.34 13.15
CA LEU A 585 19.05 -14.25 12.80
C LEU A 585 19.69 -12.86 12.91
N GLY A 586 20.93 -12.76 13.41
CA GLY A 586 21.62 -11.49 13.59
C GLY A 586 21.03 -10.59 14.70
N ILE A 587 20.34 -11.18 15.68
CA ILE A 587 19.71 -10.46 16.80
C ILE A 587 20.13 -11.04 18.16
N SER A 588 19.96 -10.24 19.21
CA SER A 588 20.25 -10.66 20.58
C SER A 588 19.09 -11.47 21.18
N LYS A 589 19.39 -12.38 22.13
CA LYS A 589 18.35 -13.19 22.78
C LYS A 589 17.25 -12.37 23.48
N LYS A 590 17.59 -11.20 24.04
CA LYS A 590 16.63 -10.30 24.70
C LYS A 590 15.59 -9.70 23.73
N GLU A 591 15.92 -9.65 22.44
CA GLU A 591 15.04 -9.19 21.37
C GLU A 591 14.04 -10.27 20.95
N ILE A 592 14.02 -11.42 21.64
CA ILE A 592 13.08 -12.52 21.41
C ILE A 592 12.49 -12.90 22.76
N GLY A 593 11.19 -12.76 22.94
CA GLY A 593 10.58 -13.11 24.21
C GLY A 593 9.09 -12.85 24.28
N ARG A 594 8.57 -12.99 25.49
CA ARG A 594 7.16 -12.78 25.83
C ARG A 594 7.06 -11.98 27.11
N ASP A 595 6.09 -11.09 27.16
CA ASP A 595 5.67 -10.40 28.37
C ASP A 595 4.16 -10.48 28.49
N GLU A 596 3.72 -10.65 29.73
CA GLU A 596 2.32 -10.54 30.10
C GLU A 596 2.07 -9.11 30.60
N GLN A 597 1.06 -8.44 30.04
CA GLN A 597 0.70 -7.09 30.48
C GLN A 597 -0.04 -7.09 31.82
N MET A 598 -0.52 -8.24 32.30
CA MET A 598 -1.20 -8.37 33.59
C MET A 598 -1.07 -9.76 34.22
N GLU A 599 -0.77 -9.80 35.52
CA GLU A 599 -0.94 -10.99 36.40
C GLU A 599 -2.42 -11.26 36.74
N ALA A 600 -3.31 -10.28 36.54
CA ALA A 600 -4.72 -10.32 36.99
C ALA A 600 -5.75 -10.80 35.94
N VAL A 601 -5.36 -11.10 34.70
CA VAL A 601 -6.27 -11.67 33.67
C VAL A 601 -6.64 -13.13 34.00
N ALA A 602 -5.94 -13.76 34.95
CA ALA A 602 -6.21 -15.11 35.46
C ALA A 602 -7.58 -15.29 36.14
N LYS A 603 -8.32 -14.22 36.46
CA LYS A 603 -9.62 -14.29 37.14
C LYS A 603 -10.84 -14.09 36.22
N TYR A 604 -10.65 -13.96 34.91
CA TYR A 604 -11.76 -13.75 34.00
C TYR A 604 -12.26 -15.09 33.42
N ASN A 605 -13.52 -15.43 33.69
CA ASN A 605 -14.21 -16.57 33.10
C ASN A 605 -14.46 -16.29 31.61
N LYS A 606 -13.47 -16.64 30.78
CA LYS A 606 -13.56 -16.54 29.32
C LYS A 606 -14.78 -17.33 28.84
N LYS A 607 -15.68 -16.67 28.09
CA LYS A 607 -16.66 -17.39 27.27
C LYS A 607 -15.91 -18.38 26.35
N PRO A 608 -16.51 -19.52 25.96
CA PRO A 608 -15.90 -20.47 25.04
C PRO A 608 -15.84 -19.91 23.61
N LYS A 609 -15.00 -18.90 23.38
CA LYS A 609 -14.66 -18.36 22.07
C LYS A 609 -13.20 -18.68 21.76
N LYS A 610 -12.93 -18.94 20.48
CA LYS A 610 -11.57 -19.17 19.96
C LYS A 610 -10.71 -17.91 20.16
N PRO A 611 -9.53 -18.00 20.81
CA PRO A 611 -8.70 -16.83 21.09
C PRO A 611 -8.21 -16.14 19.81
N VAL A 612 -8.07 -14.82 19.85
CA VAL A 612 -7.63 -13.99 18.73
C VAL A 612 -6.15 -13.65 18.87
N CYS A 613 -5.35 -14.01 17.87
CA CYS A 613 -3.94 -13.66 17.76
C CYS A 613 -3.74 -12.62 16.65
N MET A 614 -3.18 -11.47 17.00
CA MET A 614 -2.71 -10.47 16.05
C MET A 614 -1.23 -10.68 15.74
N VAL A 615 -0.89 -10.91 14.48
CA VAL A 615 0.50 -10.87 14.00
C VAL A 615 0.75 -9.49 13.39
N PHE A 616 1.69 -8.72 13.94
CA PHE A 616 1.98 -7.36 13.50
C PHE A 616 3.43 -7.22 13.02
N PHE A 617 3.61 -6.89 11.74
CA PHE A 617 4.92 -6.63 11.15
C PHE A 617 5.33 -5.16 11.32
N ILE A 618 6.51 -4.94 11.90
CA ILE A 618 7.14 -3.62 12.00
C ILE A 618 8.20 -3.54 10.91
N GLY A 619 8.10 -2.58 10.00
CA GLY A 619 8.96 -2.50 8.81
C GLY A 619 8.36 -3.07 7.53
N GLY A 620 7.09 -3.46 7.58
CA GLY A 620 6.34 -3.90 6.43
C GLY A 620 6.20 -5.42 6.29
N ALA A 621 5.11 -5.81 5.64
CA ALA A 621 4.78 -7.19 5.30
C ALA A 621 4.49 -7.32 3.81
N THR A 622 4.64 -8.53 3.29
CA THR A 622 4.34 -8.86 1.90
C THR A 622 3.01 -9.61 1.80
N TYR A 623 2.32 -9.48 0.67
CA TYR A 623 1.13 -10.30 0.40
C TYR A 623 1.35 -11.83 0.49
N PRO A 624 2.45 -12.42 -0.05
CA PRO A 624 2.72 -13.85 0.14
C PRO A 624 2.87 -14.25 1.62
N GLU A 625 3.41 -13.40 2.50
CA GLU A 625 3.42 -13.67 3.94
C GLU A 625 2.00 -13.71 4.54
N MET A 626 1.12 -12.82 4.08
CA MET A 626 -0.28 -12.82 4.51
C MET A 626 -1.00 -14.08 4.02
N SER A 627 -0.75 -14.51 2.78
CA SER A 627 -1.23 -15.80 2.27
C SER A 627 -0.68 -16.98 3.06
N ALA A 628 0.60 -16.97 3.44
CA ALA A 628 1.20 -18.01 4.26
C ALA A 628 0.54 -18.09 5.66
N LEU A 629 0.25 -16.97 6.31
CA LEU A 629 -0.52 -16.95 7.58
C LEU A 629 -1.94 -17.51 7.41
N ARG A 630 -2.60 -17.20 6.30
CA ARG A 630 -3.92 -17.77 5.96
C ARG A 630 -3.84 -19.28 5.71
N ILE A 631 -2.76 -19.77 5.09
CA ILE A 631 -2.50 -21.20 4.92
C ILE A 631 -2.27 -21.86 6.29
N LEU A 632 -1.43 -21.30 7.16
CA LEU A 632 -1.22 -21.82 8.52
C LEU A 632 -2.52 -21.92 9.31
N ARG A 633 -3.39 -20.90 9.19
CA ARG A 633 -4.72 -20.90 9.80
C ARG A 633 -5.60 -22.08 9.33
N ARG A 634 -5.44 -22.54 8.09
CA ARG A 634 -6.17 -23.68 7.52
C ARG A 634 -5.54 -25.03 7.87
N MET A 635 -4.20 -25.10 7.85
CA MET A 635 -3.46 -26.35 8.11
C MET A 635 -3.59 -26.80 9.56
N THR A 636 -3.39 -25.87 10.47
CA THR A 636 -3.61 -26.12 11.88
C THR A 636 -5.10 -25.96 12.08
N ASN A 637 -5.78 -26.90 12.76
CA ASN A 637 -7.05 -26.59 13.40
C ASN A 637 -6.73 -25.61 14.55
N SER A 638 -6.26 -24.43 14.17
CA SER A 638 -5.45 -23.52 14.97
C SER A 638 -6.21 -23.28 16.26
N LYS A 639 -5.51 -23.25 17.40
CA LYS A 639 -6.13 -22.79 18.64
C LYS A 639 -6.61 -21.34 18.52
N TYR A 640 -6.07 -20.58 17.56
CA TYR A 640 -6.30 -19.15 17.40
C TYR A 640 -6.99 -18.78 16.10
N SER A 641 -7.81 -17.73 16.17
CA SER A 641 -8.19 -16.91 15.02
C SER A 641 -7.12 -15.86 14.77
N TYR A 642 -6.63 -15.75 13.53
CA TYR A 642 -5.58 -14.79 13.18
C TYR A 642 -6.16 -13.51 12.58
N ILE A 643 -5.63 -12.38 13.04
CA ILE A 643 -5.66 -11.10 12.32
C ILE A 643 -4.23 -10.64 12.08
N MET A 644 -4.03 -9.85 11.03
CA MET A 644 -2.71 -9.42 10.56
C MET A 644 -2.65 -7.90 10.57
N GLY A 645 -1.53 -7.36 11.03
CA GLY A 645 -1.22 -5.94 11.02
C GLY A 645 0.15 -5.69 10.43
N THR A 646 0.36 -4.50 9.87
CA THR A 646 1.67 -4.08 9.42
C THR A 646 1.80 -2.55 9.40
N THR A 647 3.00 -2.03 9.52
CA THR A 647 3.24 -0.60 9.23
C THR A 647 2.88 -0.26 7.79
N SER A 648 3.24 -1.12 6.83
CA SER A 648 2.89 -1.00 5.41
C SER A 648 2.96 -2.33 4.63
N MET A 649 2.34 -2.37 3.45
CA MET A 649 2.53 -3.47 2.50
C MET A 649 3.72 -3.18 1.58
N ILE A 650 4.72 -4.04 1.61
CA ILE A 650 5.99 -3.91 0.88
C ILE A 650 6.19 -5.02 -0.15
N ASN A 651 7.12 -4.78 -1.07
CA ASN A 651 7.66 -5.77 -2.01
C ASN A 651 9.04 -5.32 -2.50
N ALA A 652 9.74 -6.18 -3.24
CA ALA A 652 11.07 -5.91 -3.75
C ALA A 652 11.13 -4.60 -4.56
N LYS A 653 10.13 -4.34 -5.40
CA LYS A 653 10.09 -3.15 -6.26
C LYS A 653 10.02 -1.85 -5.45
N LYS A 654 9.15 -1.78 -4.43
CA LYS A 654 9.05 -0.63 -3.52
C LYS A 654 10.36 -0.45 -2.77
N MET A 655 10.91 -1.54 -2.23
CA MET A 655 12.16 -1.53 -1.49
C MET A 655 13.33 -1.00 -2.34
N MET A 656 13.54 -1.54 -3.54
CA MET A 656 14.59 -1.08 -4.45
C MET A 656 14.38 0.36 -4.94
N GLN A 657 13.13 0.81 -5.06
CA GLN A 657 12.84 2.20 -5.43
C GLN A 657 13.27 3.19 -4.34
N TYR A 658 13.09 2.85 -3.05
CA TYR A 658 13.51 3.72 -1.96
C TYR A 658 15.03 3.85 -1.84
N PHE A 659 15.78 2.79 -2.09
CA PHE A 659 17.24 2.88 -2.03
C PHE A 659 17.84 3.71 -3.16
N GLN A 660 17.13 3.85 -4.27
CA GLN A 660 17.54 4.70 -5.39
C GLN A 660 17.23 6.18 -5.20
N SER A 661 16.28 6.53 -4.32
CA SER A 661 15.92 7.94 -4.14
C SER A 661 17.03 8.69 -3.43
N TRP A 662 17.53 9.74 -4.09
CA TRP A 662 18.30 10.82 -3.50
C TRP A 662 17.46 11.42 -2.37
N ILE A 663 17.95 11.30 -1.14
CA ILE A 663 17.40 12.06 -0.01
C ILE A 663 17.62 13.54 -0.28
#